data_AF-A0A958X4C2-F1
#
_entry.id   AF-A0A958X4C2-F1
#
_cell.length_a   1.000
_cell.length_b   1.000
_cell.length_c   1.000
_cell.angle_alpha   90.00
_cell.angle_beta   90.00
_cell.angle_gamma   90.00
#
_symmetry.space_group_name_H-M   'P 1'
#
loop_
_entity.id
_entity.type
_entity.pdbx_description
1 polymer ?
#
loop_
_entity_poly.entity_id
_entity_poly.type
_entity_poly.pdbx_seq_one_letter_code
_entity_poly.pdbx_strand_id
1 'polypeptide(L)'
;MKLLINKCLATLFLLAFLTSAYASSHREAPLIAEDPLADNVDLYAFRSPDRPNTVTLIATYVPLQLPQGGPNYFSFGENIRYEIHIDNDASTPGDDVTYRVEFSMKNEDPSTFFNIRLGKQNLKMTYTLYRSDHGGPFIKILVNGKVPPTNIGSRSIESAVGLNKSYEQLIKQATYYTATGERVYVGPSDDPFFVDLGGAFDLGDLPRQNGNARDGLACKNVSAIAIQVPISYLLKKGTKRQPDNILDPNYVIGVWASASRQTTRTLTKGEVSYSGDWVQVSRLGMPLTNEVVIPVGMKDYWNSITPYDEIADQTLDPFFYNPELALYMDDDLFGGAVPAFSKLRIQRNALGAFDFGNGQDGLFGLKGSSAVAGTALDDAIFGTLLLPGPGMPRSVDLWPIFHTGVPNFPPYQLATGKNGNPLAAGKPFINNFLPNGGDMLRLNMAVPATPRNSPEFSSMGIINAAVLGLTDPKYASSSKLEFIPNMDGFPNGRRLEDDVTRIELQAVSGVALAAIGLWYDDFSGGSPVTQDLLDVLTYTTGVESNDVPFKKGFPYLASPHAGDSSCGGTVSSKPGQQDAFFGGLSGINQDISTPKSSVYSTNYPNPFKTATTIWYSLDAAAEVNVSVFDQRGRLLNNLTDGVQDAGEYELRFEGTDLPPGLYFARISLDQGREVQILKLIKQ
;
A
#
# COMPACT_ATOMS: atom_id res chain seq x y z
N MET A 1 7.81 25.99 60.54
CA MET A 1 7.19 24.65 60.70
C MET A 1 6.49 24.31 59.39
N LYS A 2 7.12 23.47 58.55
CA LYS A 2 6.60 22.74 57.36
C LYS A 2 5.79 23.58 56.35
N LEU A 3 6.32 24.10 55.24
CA LEU A 3 7.21 23.52 54.21
C LEU A 3 6.57 22.34 53.47
N LEU A 4 6.36 22.54 52.16
CA LEU A 4 6.30 21.57 51.05
C LEU A 4 5.53 20.28 51.26
N ILE A 5 4.49 20.05 50.44
CA ILE A 5 4.16 18.77 49.75
C ILE A 5 2.93 19.04 48.87
N ASN A 6 2.91 18.48 47.65
CA ASN A 6 1.84 18.50 46.62
C ASN A 6 1.89 19.54 45.48
N LYS A 7 3.09 19.93 45.05
CA LYS A 7 3.34 20.34 43.65
C LYS A 7 4.62 19.71 43.11
N CYS A 8 4.69 18.37 43.10
CA CYS A 8 5.73 17.60 42.41
C CYS A 8 5.16 16.21 42.07
N LEU A 9 4.37 16.11 41.00
CA LEU A 9 4.09 14.86 40.27
C LEU A 9 3.34 15.21 38.96
N ALA A 10 3.97 16.03 38.13
CA ALA A 10 3.50 16.31 36.76
C ALA A 10 4.68 16.65 35.83
N THR A 11 5.87 16.10 36.10
CA THR A 11 7.07 16.40 35.32
C THR A 11 8.04 15.23 35.40
N LEU A 12 7.64 14.10 34.83
CA LEU A 12 8.56 13.08 34.33
C LEU A 12 7.82 12.31 33.23
N PHE A 13 8.50 12.08 32.11
CA PHE A 13 8.00 11.57 30.81
C PHE A 13 7.39 12.60 29.86
N LEU A 14 8.21 13.60 29.49
CA LEU A 14 8.15 14.17 28.14
C LEU A 14 9.53 13.99 27.48
N LEU A 15 9.86 12.73 27.21
CA LEU A 15 10.91 12.34 26.27
C LEU A 15 10.22 11.50 25.20
N ALA A 16 9.33 12.15 24.47
CA ALA A 16 8.85 11.61 23.20
C ALA A 16 10.00 11.73 22.22
N PHE A 17 10.64 10.60 21.93
CA PHE A 17 11.44 10.46 20.73
C PHE A 17 10.56 10.83 19.54
N LEU A 18 10.81 12.00 18.94
CA LEU A 18 10.38 12.27 17.58
C LEU A 18 11.26 11.44 16.65
N THR A 19 10.97 10.13 16.57
CA THR A 19 11.37 9.35 15.40
C THR A 19 10.45 9.80 14.28
N SER A 20 11.02 10.46 13.27
CA SER A 20 10.35 10.65 11.99
C SER A 20 9.92 9.26 11.49
N ALA A 21 8.61 8.99 11.50
CA ALA A 21 8.06 7.82 10.88
C ALA A 21 8.23 7.99 9.36
N TYR A 22 9.11 7.19 8.76
CA TYR A 22 9.03 6.93 7.32
C TYR A 22 7.96 5.85 7.16
N ALA A 23 6.83 6.16 6.54
CA ALA A 23 5.83 5.14 6.25
C ALA A 23 5.04 5.47 4.98
N SER A 24 5.09 4.51 4.06
CA SER A 24 4.18 4.23 2.94
C SER A 24 3.79 2.74 3.10
N SER A 25 2.84 2.19 2.33
CA SER A 25 2.55 0.72 2.24
C SER A 25 3.70 -0.12 1.64
N HIS A 26 4.90 0.42 1.78
CA HIS A 26 6.09 0.25 0.98
C HIS A 26 7.18 0.59 2.01
N ARG A 27 7.89 -0.40 2.54
CA ARG A 27 8.85 -0.25 3.66
C ARG A 27 8.19 0.02 5.01
N GLU A 28 7.11 -0.69 5.23
CA GLU A 28 6.16 -0.51 6.31
C GLU A 28 6.55 -1.15 7.65
N ALA A 29 7.34 -2.21 7.61
CA ALA A 29 7.91 -2.85 8.78
C ALA A 29 9.38 -2.45 8.94
N PRO A 30 9.88 -2.20 10.16
CA PRO A 30 11.26 -1.76 10.38
C PRO A 30 12.32 -2.59 9.66
N LEU A 31 12.18 -3.93 9.64
CA LEU A 31 13.17 -4.79 8.96
C LEU A 31 13.04 -4.76 7.43
N ILE A 32 11.82 -4.70 6.90
CA ILE A 32 11.59 -4.64 5.45
C ILE A 32 11.99 -3.27 4.87
N ALA A 33 11.93 -2.20 5.67
CA ALA A 33 12.41 -0.89 5.24
C ALA A 33 13.89 -0.86 4.87
N GLU A 34 14.69 -1.72 5.51
CA GLU A 34 16.12 -1.93 5.24
C GLU A 34 16.38 -3.00 4.17
N ASP A 35 15.33 -3.71 3.70
CA ASP A 35 15.39 -4.72 2.65
C ASP A 35 14.34 -4.51 1.54
N PRO A 36 14.43 -3.41 0.77
CA PRO A 36 13.41 -3.05 -0.22
C PRO A 36 13.28 -4.03 -1.39
N LEU A 37 14.23 -4.97 -1.57
CA LEU A 37 14.12 -5.98 -2.61
C LEU A 37 13.18 -7.12 -2.23
N ALA A 38 12.98 -7.34 -0.92
CA ALA A 38 12.07 -8.35 -0.38
C ALA A 38 10.68 -7.77 -0.03
N ASP A 39 10.51 -6.46 -0.15
CA ASP A 39 9.27 -5.75 0.16
C ASP A 39 8.15 -6.12 -0.82
N ASN A 40 7.16 -6.87 -0.33
CA ASN A 40 5.91 -7.17 -1.03
C ASN A 40 4.93 -6.02 -0.80
N VAL A 41 4.53 -5.31 -1.85
CA VAL A 41 3.73 -4.08 -1.69
C VAL A 41 2.25 -4.31 -1.96
N ASP A 42 1.88 -5.12 -2.96
CA ASP A 42 0.48 -5.45 -3.23
C ASP A 42 0.30 -6.85 -3.78
N LEU A 43 -0.90 -7.40 -3.52
CA LEU A 43 -1.42 -8.61 -4.14
C LEU A 43 -2.78 -8.33 -4.77
N TYR A 44 -2.99 -8.86 -5.97
CA TYR A 44 -4.25 -8.82 -6.69
C TYR A 44 -4.63 -10.23 -7.16
N ALA A 45 -5.90 -10.58 -7.00
CA ALA A 45 -6.44 -11.86 -7.44
C ALA A 45 -7.85 -11.66 -7.96
N PHE A 46 -8.06 -11.84 -9.27
CA PHE A 46 -9.37 -11.62 -9.88
C PHE A 46 -9.59 -12.54 -11.08
N ARG A 47 -10.85 -12.87 -11.37
CA ARG A 47 -11.21 -13.61 -12.59
C ARG A 47 -10.89 -12.77 -13.83
N SER A 48 -10.11 -13.32 -14.75
CA SER A 48 -9.61 -12.56 -15.91
C SER A 48 -10.75 -12.14 -16.85
N PRO A 49 -10.96 -10.83 -17.10
CA PRO A 49 -12.01 -10.37 -18.01
C PRO A 49 -11.79 -10.79 -19.46
N ASP A 50 -10.53 -10.84 -19.92
CA ASP A 50 -10.19 -11.19 -21.31
C ASP A 50 -10.29 -12.71 -21.60
N ARG A 51 -10.18 -13.53 -20.54
CA ARG A 51 -10.16 -15.00 -20.60
C ARG A 51 -10.93 -15.57 -19.40
N PRO A 52 -12.27 -15.61 -19.42
CA PRO A 52 -13.08 -15.92 -18.24
C PRO A 52 -12.92 -17.31 -17.61
N ASN A 53 -12.13 -18.21 -18.22
CA ASN A 53 -11.77 -19.52 -17.63
C ASN A 53 -10.41 -19.49 -16.90
N THR A 54 -9.87 -18.29 -16.65
CA THR A 54 -8.63 -18.09 -15.92
C THR A 54 -8.82 -17.09 -14.78
N VAL A 55 -7.94 -17.16 -13.79
CA VAL A 55 -7.74 -16.15 -12.75
C VAL A 55 -6.41 -15.45 -13.03
N THR A 56 -6.35 -14.15 -12.79
CA THR A 56 -5.11 -13.38 -12.81
C THR A 56 -4.66 -13.11 -11.38
N LEU A 57 -3.43 -13.51 -11.08
CA LEU A 57 -2.71 -13.28 -9.84
C LEU A 57 -1.58 -12.29 -10.13
N ILE A 58 -1.45 -11.23 -9.35
CA ILE A 58 -0.39 -10.23 -9.50
C ILE A 58 0.17 -9.93 -8.11
N ALA A 59 1.45 -10.21 -7.89
CA ALA A 59 2.18 -9.72 -6.73
C ALA A 59 3.18 -8.65 -7.18
N THR A 60 3.20 -7.52 -6.51
CA THR A 60 4.14 -6.42 -6.76
C THR A 60 5.16 -6.35 -5.64
N TYR A 61 6.39 -6.01 -6.01
CA TYR A 61 7.55 -5.91 -5.13
C TYR A 61 8.36 -4.69 -5.51
N VAL A 62 9.29 -4.32 -4.63
CA VAL A 62 10.25 -3.23 -4.87
C VAL A 62 9.53 -1.90 -5.08
N PRO A 63 9.17 -1.23 -3.97
CA PRO A 63 8.33 -0.03 -3.95
C PRO A 63 8.96 1.20 -4.61
N LEU A 64 8.12 2.21 -4.91
CA LEU A 64 8.52 3.62 -5.07
C LEU A 64 9.65 3.83 -6.09
N GLN A 65 9.64 3.08 -7.19
CA GLN A 65 10.73 3.16 -8.17
C GLN A 65 10.60 4.44 -8.98
N LEU A 66 11.54 5.36 -8.77
CA LEU A 66 11.61 6.59 -9.55
C LEU A 66 12.02 6.29 -11.00
N PRO A 67 11.25 6.70 -12.01
CA PRO A 67 11.55 6.40 -13.43
C PRO A 67 12.94 6.86 -13.88
N GLN A 68 13.39 8.00 -13.37
CA GLN A 68 14.68 8.64 -13.64
C GLN A 68 15.81 8.21 -12.67
N GLY A 69 15.51 7.34 -11.70
CA GLY A 69 16.47 6.91 -10.68
C GLY A 69 17.65 6.13 -11.30
N GLY A 70 18.87 6.66 -11.16
CA GLY A 70 20.09 6.09 -11.73
C GLY A 70 21.27 6.04 -10.74
N PRO A 71 22.20 5.06 -10.85
CA PRO A 71 22.12 3.82 -11.64
C PRO A 71 20.89 2.99 -11.23
N ASN A 72 20.15 2.43 -12.18
CA ASN A 72 18.84 1.77 -11.94
C ASN A 72 18.89 0.80 -10.75
N TYR A 73 18.47 1.27 -9.57
CA TYR A 73 18.59 0.54 -8.31
C TYR A 73 17.53 -0.56 -8.16
N PHE A 74 16.63 -0.68 -9.13
CA PHE A 74 15.43 -1.51 -9.04
C PHE A 74 15.61 -2.77 -9.88
N SER A 75 15.58 -3.91 -9.20
CA SER A 75 15.66 -5.25 -9.80
C SER A 75 15.07 -6.26 -8.83
N PHE A 76 14.78 -7.48 -9.28
CA PHE A 76 14.49 -8.57 -8.35
C PHE A 76 15.80 -9.11 -7.74
N GLY A 77 15.76 -9.54 -6.48
CA GLY A 77 16.93 -10.12 -5.82
C GLY A 77 17.22 -11.55 -6.29
N GLU A 78 18.47 -11.85 -6.63
CA GLU A 78 18.91 -13.24 -6.96
C GLU A 78 18.91 -14.17 -5.73
N ASN A 79 18.94 -13.58 -4.54
CA ASN A 79 18.98 -14.28 -3.25
C ASN A 79 17.68 -14.08 -2.45
N ILE A 80 16.56 -13.94 -3.16
CA ILE A 80 15.21 -13.85 -2.62
C ILE A 80 14.37 -14.92 -3.30
N ARG A 81 13.53 -15.57 -2.50
CA ARG A 81 12.49 -16.45 -3.01
C ARG A 81 11.18 -15.67 -2.98
N TYR A 82 10.63 -15.42 -4.16
CA TYR A 82 9.33 -14.77 -4.33
C TYR A 82 8.28 -15.84 -4.62
N GLU A 83 7.19 -15.83 -3.87
CA GLU A 83 6.14 -16.85 -3.97
C GLU A 83 4.74 -16.24 -3.98
N ILE A 84 3.86 -16.82 -4.81
CA ILE A 84 2.42 -16.62 -4.74
C ILE A 84 1.82 -17.97 -4.37
N HIS A 85 1.06 -17.99 -3.29
CA HIS A 85 0.50 -19.15 -2.64
C HIS A 85 -1.01 -19.17 -2.79
N ILE A 86 -1.57 -20.37 -2.99
CA ILE A 86 -3.00 -20.58 -3.16
C ILE A 86 -3.43 -21.77 -2.32
N ASP A 87 -4.44 -21.57 -1.48
CA ASP A 87 -5.20 -22.62 -0.81
C ASP A 87 -6.56 -22.77 -1.51
N ASN A 88 -6.93 -24.01 -1.85
CA ASN A 88 -8.25 -24.34 -2.39
C ASN A 88 -8.97 -25.43 -1.58
N ASP A 89 -8.35 -25.91 -0.51
CA ASP A 89 -8.84 -26.96 0.35
C ASP A 89 -8.41 -26.73 1.80
N ALA A 90 -9.29 -26.07 2.57
CA ALA A 90 -9.06 -25.83 4.00
C ALA A 90 -8.86 -27.10 4.86
N SER A 91 -9.04 -28.31 4.30
CA SER A 91 -8.74 -29.56 4.99
C SER A 91 -7.30 -30.05 4.81
N THR A 92 -6.53 -29.45 3.90
CA THR A 92 -5.11 -29.73 3.72
C THR A 92 -4.27 -28.71 4.48
N PRO A 93 -3.27 -29.13 5.27
CA PRO A 93 -2.34 -28.19 5.89
C PRO A 93 -1.46 -27.48 4.86
N GLY A 94 -1.41 -26.15 4.93
CA GLY A 94 -0.57 -25.33 4.05
C GLY A 94 -1.16 -25.15 2.64
N ASP A 95 -0.35 -24.62 1.74
CA ASP A 95 -0.80 -24.23 0.41
C ASP A 95 -0.98 -25.42 -0.56
N ASP A 96 -2.07 -25.37 -1.34
CA ASP A 96 -2.36 -26.34 -2.40
C ASP A 96 -1.62 -26.05 -3.69
N VAL A 97 -1.35 -24.80 -4.00
CA VAL A 97 -0.56 -24.43 -5.19
C VAL A 97 0.37 -23.29 -4.82
N THR A 98 1.66 -23.47 -5.11
CA THR A 98 2.65 -22.40 -4.92
C THR A 98 3.38 -22.13 -6.23
N TYR A 99 3.35 -20.89 -6.69
CA TYR A 99 4.21 -20.40 -7.76
C TYR A 99 5.45 -19.75 -7.14
N ARG A 100 6.63 -20.22 -7.53
CA ARG A 100 7.91 -19.64 -7.09
C ARG A 100 8.67 -19.06 -8.27
N VAL A 101 9.19 -17.85 -8.10
CA VAL A 101 10.06 -17.20 -9.08
C VAL A 101 11.46 -17.03 -8.50
N GLU A 102 12.46 -17.59 -9.20
CA GLU A 102 13.88 -17.42 -8.86
C GLU A 102 14.59 -16.68 -9.99
N PHE A 103 15.38 -15.68 -9.64
CA PHE A 103 16.01 -14.77 -10.59
C PHE A 103 17.51 -15.04 -10.73
N SER A 104 18.04 -14.74 -11.91
CA SER A 104 19.47 -14.69 -12.18
C SER A 104 19.80 -13.49 -13.05
N MET A 105 20.88 -12.79 -12.71
CA MET A 105 21.37 -11.61 -13.40
C MET A 105 22.72 -11.92 -14.06
N LYS A 106 22.85 -11.50 -15.32
CA LYS A 106 24.11 -11.62 -16.07
C LYS A 106 24.59 -10.25 -16.51
N ASN A 107 25.81 -9.88 -16.13
CA ASN A 107 26.51 -8.76 -16.76
C ASN A 107 27.07 -9.18 -18.12
N GLU A 108 26.40 -8.79 -19.22
CA GLU A 108 26.79 -9.19 -20.58
C GLU A 108 28.04 -8.46 -21.10
N ASP A 109 28.31 -7.24 -20.62
CA ASP A 109 29.48 -6.43 -21.00
C ASP A 109 30.02 -5.68 -19.78
N PRO A 110 30.98 -6.27 -19.04
CA PRO A 110 31.56 -5.63 -17.86
C PRO A 110 32.47 -4.44 -18.19
N SER A 111 32.71 -4.14 -19.48
CA SER A 111 33.58 -3.03 -19.89
C SER A 111 32.88 -1.67 -19.88
N THR A 112 31.60 -1.60 -19.54
CA THR A 112 30.82 -0.37 -19.58
C THR A 112 29.90 -0.26 -18.37
N PHE A 113 29.62 0.98 -17.97
CA PHE A 113 28.61 1.28 -16.95
C PHE A 113 27.20 1.44 -17.54
N PHE A 114 27.06 1.51 -18.87
CA PHE A 114 25.75 1.65 -19.50
C PHE A 114 24.97 0.33 -19.42
N ASN A 115 23.73 0.38 -18.93
CA ASN A 115 22.85 -0.79 -18.91
C ASN A 115 22.32 -1.16 -20.29
N ILE A 116 22.26 -0.22 -21.24
CA ILE A 116 21.79 -0.48 -22.60
C ILE A 116 22.62 0.34 -23.58
N ARG A 117 23.14 -0.30 -24.63
CA ARG A 117 23.75 0.35 -25.79
C ARG A 117 23.90 -0.62 -26.96
N LEU A 118 23.90 -0.10 -28.19
CA LEU A 118 24.24 -0.85 -29.41
C LEU A 118 23.42 -2.14 -29.57
N GLY A 119 22.12 -2.08 -29.26
CA GLY A 119 21.21 -3.24 -29.35
C GLY A 119 21.37 -4.28 -28.22
N LYS A 120 22.21 -4.03 -27.21
CA LYS A 120 22.47 -4.94 -26.09
C LYS A 120 21.98 -4.39 -24.76
N GLN A 121 21.65 -5.30 -23.86
CA GLN A 121 21.28 -5.04 -22.48
C GLN A 121 22.32 -5.66 -21.55
N ASN A 122 22.99 -4.83 -20.76
CA ASN A 122 23.82 -5.24 -19.65
C ASN A 122 22.97 -5.41 -18.38
N LEU A 123 23.51 -6.11 -17.38
CA LEU A 123 22.73 -6.54 -16.20
C LEU A 123 21.39 -7.19 -16.59
N LYS A 124 21.46 -8.15 -17.49
CA LYS A 124 20.29 -8.82 -18.04
C LYS A 124 19.76 -9.83 -17.04
N MET A 125 18.53 -9.61 -16.62
CA MET A 125 17.84 -10.48 -15.68
C MET A 125 16.96 -11.50 -16.40
N THR A 126 17.03 -12.73 -15.92
CA THR A 126 16.17 -13.84 -16.31
C THR A 126 15.61 -14.52 -15.08
N TYR A 127 14.56 -15.32 -15.25
CA TYR A 127 13.95 -16.07 -14.17
C TYR A 127 13.59 -17.50 -14.57
N THR A 128 13.46 -18.34 -13.56
CA THR A 128 12.80 -19.64 -13.64
C THR A 128 11.53 -19.57 -12.80
N LEU A 129 10.40 -19.94 -13.41
CA LEU A 129 9.12 -20.10 -12.71
C LEU A 129 8.92 -21.57 -12.39
N TYR A 130 8.65 -21.83 -11.13
CA TYR A 130 8.30 -23.14 -10.61
C TYR A 130 6.85 -23.15 -10.15
N ARG A 131 6.26 -24.35 -10.14
CA ARG A 131 4.97 -24.62 -9.51
C ARG A 131 5.10 -25.84 -8.61
N SER A 132 4.51 -25.78 -7.42
CA SER A 132 4.22 -26.96 -6.60
C SER A 132 2.70 -27.15 -6.55
N ASP A 133 2.25 -28.40 -6.63
CA ASP A 133 0.85 -28.79 -6.53
C ASP A 133 0.69 -29.73 -5.31
N HIS A 134 -0.26 -29.40 -4.43
CA HIS A 134 -0.63 -30.07 -3.17
C HIS A 134 0.57 -30.44 -2.29
N GLY A 135 1.42 -29.45 -1.97
CA GLY A 135 2.63 -29.66 -1.18
C GLY A 135 3.68 -30.57 -1.83
N GLY A 136 3.55 -30.85 -3.13
CA GLY A 136 4.46 -31.68 -3.89
C GLY A 136 5.82 -31.04 -4.17
N PRO A 137 6.70 -31.73 -4.92
CA PRO A 137 7.96 -31.13 -5.36
C PRO A 137 7.71 -30.00 -6.37
N PHE A 138 8.52 -28.94 -6.30
CA PHE A 138 8.50 -27.88 -7.30
C PHE A 138 8.95 -28.39 -8.68
N ILE A 139 8.13 -28.16 -9.69
CA ILE A 139 8.43 -28.42 -11.09
C ILE A 139 8.71 -27.11 -11.84
N LYS A 140 9.70 -27.11 -12.74
CA LYS A 140 10.00 -25.95 -13.61
C LYS A 140 8.96 -25.88 -14.72
N ILE A 141 8.17 -24.80 -14.76
CA ILE A 141 7.14 -24.60 -15.80
C ILE A 141 7.52 -23.53 -16.83
N LEU A 142 8.50 -22.69 -16.53
CA LEU A 142 9.18 -21.79 -17.47
C LEU A 142 10.64 -21.60 -17.04
N VAL A 143 11.57 -21.70 -17.99
CA VAL A 143 13.02 -21.49 -17.75
C VAL A 143 13.52 -20.40 -18.70
N ASN A 144 14.44 -19.56 -18.24
CA ASN A 144 14.98 -18.42 -19.00
C ASN A 144 13.91 -17.40 -19.41
N GLY A 145 12.87 -17.23 -18.59
CA GLY A 145 11.94 -16.11 -18.74
C GLY A 145 12.72 -14.80 -18.64
N LYS A 146 12.42 -13.81 -19.49
CA LYS A 146 13.14 -12.53 -19.50
C LYS A 146 12.40 -11.49 -18.70
N VAL A 147 13.13 -10.69 -17.94
CA VAL A 147 12.63 -9.46 -17.32
C VAL A 147 13.00 -8.28 -18.24
N PRO A 148 12.05 -7.46 -18.72
CA PRO A 148 12.37 -6.24 -19.45
C PRO A 148 13.30 -5.34 -18.63
N PRO A 149 14.23 -4.61 -19.25
CA PRO A 149 15.01 -3.61 -18.52
C PRO A 149 14.09 -2.51 -17.99
N THR A 150 14.50 -1.82 -16.92
CA THR A 150 13.81 -0.60 -16.47
C THR A 150 13.66 0.41 -17.61
N ASN A 151 12.58 1.19 -17.60
CA ASN A 151 12.29 2.15 -18.66
C ASN A 151 13.10 3.45 -18.48
N ILE A 152 14.42 3.37 -18.69
CA ILE A 152 15.37 4.48 -18.44
C ILE A 152 15.04 5.72 -19.29
N GLY A 153 14.55 5.50 -20.51
CA GLY A 153 14.15 6.56 -21.42
C GLY A 153 14.28 6.17 -22.90
N SER A 154 13.69 7.01 -23.75
CA SER A 154 13.56 6.80 -25.20
C SER A 154 14.90 6.52 -25.90
N ARG A 155 16.00 7.15 -25.46
CA ARG A 155 17.33 6.91 -26.05
C ARG A 155 17.82 5.48 -25.83
N SER A 156 17.63 4.92 -24.64
CA SER A 156 18.06 3.56 -24.32
C SER A 156 17.09 2.52 -24.87
N ILE A 157 15.79 2.79 -24.86
CA ILE A 157 14.78 1.81 -25.24
C ILE A 157 14.48 1.86 -26.75
N GLU A 158 14.12 3.03 -27.27
CA GLU A 158 13.48 3.17 -28.58
C GLU A 158 14.45 3.56 -29.70
N SER A 159 15.59 4.15 -29.38
CA SER A 159 16.53 4.63 -30.40
C SER A 159 17.38 3.54 -31.04
N ALA A 160 17.95 3.84 -32.21
CA ALA A 160 18.87 2.97 -32.94
C ALA A 160 20.18 2.66 -32.18
N VAL A 161 20.60 3.50 -31.23
CA VAL A 161 21.76 3.24 -30.36
C VAL A 161 21.37 2.52 -29.06
N GLY A 162 20.07 2.35 -28.80
CA GLY A 162 19.47 1.61 -27.70
C GLY A 162 19.04 0.20 -28.12
N LEU A 163 17.87 -0.24 -27.67
CA LEU A 163 17.25 -1.52 -28.07
C LEU A 163 16.42 -1.43 -29.37
N ASN A 164 16.14 -0.22 -29.85
CA ASN A 164 15.37 0.05 -31.07
C ASN A 164 13.98 -0.64 -31.07
N LYS A 165 13.28 -0.58 -29.94
CA LYS A 165 11.96 -1.19 -29.72
C LYS A 165 11.10 -0.27 -28.86
N SER A 166 9.79 -0.27 -29.06
CA SER A 166 8.89 0.37 -28.09
C SER A 166 8.85 -0.45 -26.79
N TYR A 167 8.57 0.20 -25.67
CA TYR A 167 8.49 -0.52 -24.40
C TYR A 167 7.39 -1.60 -24.38
N GLU A 168 6.27 -1.34 -25.06
CA GLU A 168 5.20 -2.32 -25.24
C GLU A 168 5.66 -3.57 -26.02
N GLN A 169 6.58 -3.43 -26.98
CA GLN A 169 7.18 -4.59 -27.63
C GLN A 169 8.05 -5.41 -26.67
N LEU A 170 8.74 -4.76 -25.71
CA LEU A 170 9.52 -5.45 -24.69
C LEU A 170 8.61 -6.25 -23.75
N ILE A 171 7.50 -5.66 -23.29
CA ILE A 171 6.48 -6.35 -22.48
C ILE A 171 5.93 -7.57 -23.22
N LYS A 172 5.53 -7.42 -24.48
CA LYS A 172 5.05 -8.53 -25.31
C LYS A 172 6.09 -9.63 -25.49
N GLN A 173 7.36 -9.28 -25.67
CA GLN A 173 8.47 -10.24 -25.80
C GLN A 173 8.85 -10.91 -24.48
N ALA A 174 8.49 -10.30 -23.35
CA ALA A 174 8.66 -10.83 -22.00
C ALA A 174 7.40 -11.51 -21.45
N THR A 175 6.35 -11.62 -22.26
CA THR A 175 5.13 -12.36 -21.91
C THR A 175 5.21 -13.76 -22.49
N TYR A 176 5.08 -14.77 -21.64
CA TYR A 176 5.25 -16.18 -22.01
C TYR A 176 3.98 -16.97 -21.76
N TYR A 177 3.79 -18.04 -22.52
CA TYR A 177 2.96 -19.18 -22.10
C TYR A 177 3.89 -20.25 -21.53
N THR A 178 3.54 -20.81 -20.40
CA THR A 178 4.25 -21.95 -19.79
C THR A 178 3.89 -23.25 -20.51
N ALA A 179 4.60 -24.33 -20.20
CA ALA A 179 4.26 -25.67 -20.70
C ALA A 179 2.88 -26.16 -20.21
N THR A 180 2.39 -25.61 -19.09
CA THR A 180 1.14 -25.97 -18.44
C THR A 180 -0.03 -25.03 -18.78
N GLY A 181 0.21 -23.97 -19.57
CA GLY A 181 -0.85 -23.12 -20.13
C GLY A 181 -1.17 -21.86 -19.32
N GLU A 182 -0.43 -21.57 -18.25
CA GLU A 182 -0.40 -20.25 -17.63
C GLU A 182 0.20 -19.23 -18.60
N ARG A 183 -0.26 -17.97 -18.51
CA ARG A 183 0.35 -16.83 -19.19
C ARG A 183 1.06 -15.95 -18.15
N VAL A 184 2.32 -15.62 -18.37
CA VAL A 184 3.21 -15.04 -17.35
C VAL A 184 3.87 -13.77 -17.89
N TYR A 185 3.93 -12.73 -17.05
CA TYR A 185 4.74 -11.54 -17.25
C TYR A 185 5.47 -11.23 -15.94
N VAL A 186 6.76 -10.99 -16.02
CA VAL A 186 7.58 -10.56 -14.88
C VAL A 186 8.41 -9.37 -15.33
N GLY A 187 8.26 -8.23 -14.65
CA GLY A 187 8.89 -7.00 -15.08
C GLY A 187 8.36 -5.76 -14.40
N PRO A 188 8.98 -4.60 -14.68
CA PRO A 188 8.50 -3.33 -14.16
C PRO A 188 7.13 -2.98 -14.74
N SER A 189 6.34 -2.30 -13.93
CA SER A 189 5.09 -1.64 -14.32
C SER A 189 4.99 -0.29 -13.62
N ASP A 190 4.07 0.52 -14.07
CA ASP A 190 3.49 1.57 -13.22
C ASP A 190 2.94 0.92 -11.94
N ASP A 191 2.92 1.69 -10.84
CA ASP A 191 2.35 1.22 -9.58
C ASP A 191 0.82 1.12 -9.72
N PRO A 192 0.22 -0.08 -9.60
CA PRO A 192 -1.23 -0.19 -9.75
C PRO A 192 -2.00 0.32 -8.53
N PHE A 193 -1.34 0.55 -7.40
CA PHE A 193 -1.99 1.07 -6.21
C PHE A 193 -2.06 2.60 -6.26
N PHE A 194 -3.15 3.16 -5.74
CA PHE A 194 -3.40 4.59 -5.75
C PHE A 194 -3.94 5.02 -4.39
N VAL A 195 -3.29 6.00 -3.79
CA VAL A 195 -3.71 6.55 -2.50
C VAL A 195 -3.00 7.87 -2.27
N ASP A 196 -3.62 8.79 -1.53
CA ASP A 196 -2.89 9.93 -0.98
C ASP A 196 -2.07 9.52 0.23
N LEU A 197 -0.90 8.92 -0.02
CA LEU A 197 0.04 8.51 1.03
C LEU A 197 0.35 9.68 1.98
N GLY A 198 0.55 10.88 1.41
CA GLY A 198 0.88 12.05 2.20
C GLY A 198 -0.27 12.45 3.13
N GLY A 199 -1.52 12.41 2.68
CA GLY A 199 -2.69 12.69 3.51
C GLY A 199 -2.96 11.57 4.51
N ALA A 200 -2.89 10.31 4.07
CA ALA A 200 -3.10 9.14 4.91
C ALA A 200 -2.18 9.14 6.14
N PHE A 201 -0.88 9.40 5.94
CA PHE A 201 0.11 9.39 7.01
C PHE A 201 0.35 10.76 7.67
N ASP A 202 -0.20 11.85 7.11
CA ASP A 202 -0.36 13.14 7.80
C ASP A 202 -1.67 13.13 8.60
N LEU A 203 -1.72 12.22 9.59
CA LEU A 203 -2.84 12.05 10.52
C LEU A 203 -4.20 11.78 9.84
N GLY A 204 -4.24 10.91 8.84
CA GLY A 204 -5.50 10.48 8.22
C GLY A 204 -6.26 11.60 7.49
N ASP A 205 -5.55 12.60 6.93
CA ASP A 205 -6.09 13.72 6.16
C ASP A 205 -6.61 13.28 4.78
N LEU A 206 -7.60 12.37 4.78
CA LEU A 206 -8.28 11.83 3.62
C LEU A 206 -9.78 12.18 3.71
N PRO A 207 -10.36 12.90 2.75
CA PRO A 207 -9.65 13.72 1.77
C PRO A 207 -8.97 14.89 2.49
N ARG A 208 -7.93 15.46 1.86
CA ARG A 208 -7.19 16.58 2.45
C ARG A 208 -8.12 17.73 2.83
N GLN A 209 -8.09 18.15 4.10
CA GLN A 209 -8.85 19.29 4.60
C GLN A 209 -8.32 20.61 4.02
N ASN A 210 -7.03 20.66 3.69
CA ASN A 210 -6.38 21.81 3.08
C ASN A 210 -5.59 21.42 1.84
N GLY A 211 -6.01 21.92 0.69
CA GLY A 211 -5.36 21.66 -0.60
C GLY A 211 -5.99 20.48 -1.34
N ASN A 212 -5.28 19.97 -2.35
CA ASN A 212 -5.78 18.91 -3.20
C ASN A 212 -5.16 17.58 -2.79
N ALA A 213 -5.99 16.53 -2.74
CA ALA A 213 -5.50 15.17 -2.63
C ALA A 213 -4.56 14.83 -3.79
N ARG A 214 -3.56 13.99 -3.53
CA ARG A 214 -2.54 13.62 -4.51
C ARG A 214 -2.27 12.15 -4.42
N ASP A 215 -2.36 11.43 -5.53
CA ASP A 215 -1.84 10.09 -5.59
C ASP A 215 -0.32 10.12 -5.32
N GLY A 216 0.09 9.52 -4.20
CA GLY A 216 1.48 9.46 -3.76
C GLY A 216 2.32 8.46 -4.56
N LEU A 217 1.65 7.53 -5.25
CA LEU A 217 2.25 6.49 -6.08
C LEU A 217 2.22 6.85 -7.56
N ALA A 218 1.49 7.91 -7.94
CA ALA A 218 1.58 8.48 -9.27
C ALA A 218 3.03 8.75 -9.68
N CYS A 219 3.34 8.49 -10.95
CA CYS A 219 4.69 8.59 -11.48
C CYS A 219 5.73 7.70 -10.75
N LYS A 220 5.31 6.62 -10.08
CA LYS A 220 6.20 5.57 -9.54
C LYS A 220 6.01 4.29 -10.32
N ASN A 221 7.07 3.49 -10.36
CA ASN A 221 7.02 2.14 -10.87
C ASN A 221 7.16 1.13 -9.73
N VAL A 222 6.78 -0.12 -10.00
CA VAL A 222 6.97 -1.30 -9.14
C VAL A 222 7.46 -2.48 -9.98
N SER A 223 7.93 -3.54 -9.32
CA SER A 223 8.33 -4.79 -9.98
C SER A 223 7.20 -5.82 -9.84
N ALA A 224 6.55 -6.19 -10.93
CA ALA A 224 5.39 -7.08 -10.91
C ALA A 224 5.72 -8.52 -11.34
N ILE A 225 5.11 -9.47 -10.65
CA ILE A 225 4.97 -10.87 -11.05
C ILE A 225 3.49 -11.12 -11.33
N ALA A 226 3.12 -11.19 -12.61
CA ALA A 226 1.76 -11.43 -13.06
C ALA A 226 1.63 -12.83 -13.68
N ILE A 227 0.64 -13.60 -13.24
CA ILE A 227 0.35 -14.96 -13.70
C ILE A 227 -1.16 -15.09 -13.96
N GLN A 228 -1.53 -15.40 -15.20
CA GLN A 228 -2.89 -15.78 -15.56
C GLN A 228 -3.00 -17.30 -15.61
N VAL A 229 -3.71 -17.87 -14.64
CA VAL A 229 -3.79 -19.29 -14.34
C VAL A 229 -5.13 -19.87 -14.80
N PRO A 230 -5.18 -20.97 -15.55
CA PRO A 230 -6.42 -21.71 -15.80
C PRO A 230 -7.11 -22.13 -14.50
N ILE A 231 -8.42 -21.84 -14.37
CA ILE A 231 -9.23 -22.19 -13.18
C ILE A 231 -9.10 -23.68 -12.86
N SER A 232 -8.97 -24.55 -13.87
CA SER A 232 -8.82 -26.00 -13.67
C SER A 232 -7.60 -26.42 -12.84
N TYR A 233 -6.59 -25.58 -12.68
CA TYR A 233 -5.45 -25.83 -11.79
C TYR A 233 -5.68 -25.33 -10.36
N LEU A 234 -6.68 -24.48 -10.15
CA LEU A 234 -7.02 -23.88 -8.87
C LEU A 234 -8.21 -24.57 -8.21
N LEU A 235 -8.85 -25.52 -8.89
CA LEU A 235 -9.95 -26.29 -8.33
C LEU A 235 -9.41 -27.37 -7.40
N LYS A 236 -10.07 -27.50 -6.24
CA LYS A 236 -9.93 -28.65 -5.37
C LYS A 236 -10.10 -29.96 -6.16
N LYS A 237 -9.31 -30.97 -5.79
CA LYS A 237 -9.32 -32.28 -6.45
C LYS A 237 -10.72 -32.89 -6.45
N GLY A 238 -11.20 -33.28 -7.63
CA GLY A 238 -12.52 -33.90 -7.80
C GLY A 238 -13.67 -32.92 -8.03
N THR A 239 -13.41 -31.62 -7.95
CA THR A 239 -14.40 -30.58 -8.27
C THR A 239 -14.77 -30.61 -9.76
N LYS A 240 -16.07 -30.38 -10.06
CA LYS A 240 -16.56 -30.27 -11.43
C LYS A 240 -15.93 -29.05 -12.11
N ARG A 241 -15.78 -29.08 -13.44
CA ARG A 241 -15.23 -27.94 -14.20
C ARG A 241 -16.20 -26.77 -14.39
N GLN A 242 -17.49 -26.98 -14.14
CA GLN A 242 -18.50 -25.92 -14.17
C GLN A 242 -19.05 -25.74 -12.74
N PRO A 243 -19.12 -24.50 -12.24
CA PRO A 243 -19.67 -24.23 -10.92
C PRO A 243 -21.18 -24.47 -10.94
N ASP A 244 -21.73 -24.92 -9.82
CA ASP A 244 -23.18 -25.13 -9.69
C ASP A 244 -23.94 -23.79 -9.75
N ASN A 245 -23.35 -22.71 -9.23
CA ASN A 245 -23.80 -21.31 -9.37
C ASN A 245 -22.68 -20.33 -8.94
N ILE A 246 -22.96 -19.02 -8.93
CA ILE A 246 -21.98 -17.98 -8.56
C ILE A 246 -21.51 -18.01 -7.11
N LEU A 247 -22.14 -18.83 -6.25
CA LEU A 247 -21.80 -19.02 -4.84
C LEU A 247 -21.23 -20.41 -4.56
N ASP A 248 -20.80 -21.16 -5.57
CA ASP A 248 -20.27 -22.52 -5.40
C ASP A 248 -19.04 -22.51 -4.46
N PRO A 249 -19.11 -23.19 -3.29
CA PRO A 249 -17.99 -23.19 -2.33
C PRO A 249 -16.76 -23.94 -2.85
N ASN A 250 -16.91 -24.83 -3.85
CA ASN A 250 -15.77 -25.57 -4.41
C ASN A 250 -14.92 -24.70 -5.38
N TYR A 251 -15.34 -23.46 -5.61
CA TYR A 251 -14.68 -22.48 -6.47
C TYR A 251 -14.02 -21.35 -5.67
N VAL A 252 -13.95 -21.48 -4.34
CA VAL A 252 -13.29 -20.52 -3.47
C VAL A 252 -11.82 -20.89 -3.30
N ILE A 253 -10.94 -19.90 -3.41
CA ILE A 253 -9.52 -20.00 -3.09
C ILE A 253 -9.09 -18.88 -2.16
N GLY A 254 -8.08 -19.13 -1.33
CA GLY A 254 -7.29 -18.11 -0.65
C GLY A 254 -6.00 -17.86 -1.42
N VAL A 255 -5.58 -16.60 -1.55
CA VAL A 255 -4.34 -16.22 -2.24
C VAL A 255 -3.54 -15.28 -1.34
N TRP A 256 -2.25 -15.55 -1.19
CA TRP A 256 -1.30 -14.66 -0.50
C TRP A 256 0.06 -14.71 -1.20
N ALA A 257 0.92 -13.73 -0.96
CA ALA A 257 2.26 -13.68 -1.53
C ALA A 257 3.31 -13.50 -0.44
N SER A 258 4.54 -13.93 -0.71
CA SER A 258 5.63 -13.78 0.25
C SER A 258 6.99 -13.61 -0.41
N ALA A 259 7.91 -13.06 0.38
CA ALA A 259 9.34 -13.04 0.08
C ALA A 259 10.11 -13.69 1.23
N SER A 260 11.06 -14.57 0.87
CA SER A 260 11.93 -15.24 1.83
C SER A 260 13.41 -14.98 1.55
N ARG A 261 14.21 -14.97 2.63
CA ARG A 261 15.67 -14.82 2.62
C ARG A 261 16.35 -16.04 3.23
N GLN A 262 17.61 -16.28 2.88
CA GLN A 262 18.42 -17.25 3.61
C GLN A 262 18.91 -16.64 4.93
N THR A 263 18.95 -17.45 6.00
CA THR A 263 19.26 -16.99 7.36
C THR A 263 20.66 -16.42 7.55
N THR A 264 21.62 -16.76 6.68
CA THR A 264 23.01 -16.29 6.77
C THR A 264 23.41 -15.47 5.55
N ARG A 265 23.93 -14.26 5.79
CA ARG A 265 24.63 -13.42 4.81
C ARG A 265 26.08 -13.25 5.23
N THR A 266 27.01 -13.73 4.41
CA THR A 266 28.46 -13.54 4.63
C THR A 266 28.98 -12.43 3.73
N LEU A 267 29.61 -11.42 4.33
CA LEU A 267 30.27 -10.34 3.62
C LEU A 267 31.78 -10.60 3.55
N THR A 268 32.33 -10.67 2.36
CA THR A 268 33.77 -10.67 2.10
C THR A 268 34.12 -9.46 1.23
N LYS A 269 35.41 -9.15 1.06
CA LYS A 269 35.84 -7.95 0.34
C LYS A 269 35.41 -8.01 -1.13
N GLY A 270 34.35 -7.28 -1.48
CA GLY A 270 33.82 -7.22 -2.84
C GLY A 270 32.88 -8.36 -3.22
N GLU A 271 32.54 -9.24 -2.28
CA GLU A 271 31.71 -10.43 -2.51
C GLU A 271 30.71 -10.61 -1.38
N VAL A 272 29.57 -11.19 -1.72
CA VAL A 272 28.53 -11.56 -0.75
C VAL A 272 28.06 -12.97 -1.07
N SER A 273 27.90 -13.80 -0.04
CA SER A 273 27.29 -15.12 -0.17
C SER A 273 26.16 -15.31 0.83
N TYR A 274 25.24 -16.21 0.48
CA TYR A 274 24.04 -16.49 1.24
C TYR A 274 23.92 -18.01 1.48
N SER A 275 23.52 -18.41 2.68
CA SER A 275 23.42 -19.81 3.08
C SER A 275 22.43 -20.02 4.22
N GLY A 276 22.13 -21.28 4.53
CA GLY A 276 21.18 -21.65 5.57
C GLY A 276 19.75 -21.79 5.04
N ASP A 277 18.84 -22.00 5.97
CA ASP A 277 17.41 -22.19 5.69
C ASP A 277 16.77 -20.92 5.15
N TRP A 278 15.68 -21.09 4.41
CA TRP A 278 14.85 -19.98 3.95
C TRP A 278 13.87 -19.59 5.05
N VAL A 279 13.79 -18.30 5.35
CA VAL A 279 12.83 -17.72 6.29
C VAL A 279 12.02 -16.65 5.58
N GLN A 280 10.72 -16.64 5.84
CA GLN A 280 9.86 -15.56 5.38
C GLN A 280 10.26 -14.26 6.06
N VAL A 281 10.36 -13.20 5.27
CA VAL A 281 10.67 -11.85 5.78
C VAL A 281 9.60 -10.83 5.40
N SER A 282 8.77 -11.14 4.40
CA SER A 282 7.62 -10.35 4.01
C SER A 282 6.50 -11.27 3.54
N ARG A 283 5.25 -10.87 3.81
CA ARG A 283 4.06 -11.46 3.20
C ARG A 283 3.00 -10.41 2.95
N LEU A 284 2.01 -10.76 2.13
CA LEU A 284 0.80 -9.97 1.94
C LEU A 284 -0.34 -10.85 1.43
N GLY A 285 -1.46 -10.85 2.15
CA GLY A 285 -2.72 -11.44 1.73
C GLY A 285 -3.73 -10.35 1.37
N MET A 286 -4.52 -9.94 2.36
CA MET A 286 -5.46 -8.83 2.25
C MET A 286 -4.68 -7.50 2.21
N PRO A 287 -5.10 -6.55 1.35
CA PRO A 287 -4.51 -5.23 1.32
C PRO A 287 -4.72 -4.52 2.67
N LEU A 288 -3.83 -3.58 2.99
CA LEU A 288 -3.95 -2.69 4.14
C LEU A 288 -3.96 -3.36 5.53
N THR A 289 -3.94 -4.69 5.63
CA THR A 289 -3.79 -5.42 6.90
C THR A 289 -2.59 -4.90 7.68
N ASN A 290 -1.44 -4.81 7.02
CA ASN A 290 -0.24 -4.32 7.69
C ASN A 290 -0.28 -2.80 7.95
N GLU A 291 -1.02 -2.03 7.18
CA GLU A 291 -1.04 -0.57 7.22
C GLU A 291 -1.97 -0.01 8.29
N VAL A 292 -3.18 -0.56 8.43
CA VAL A 292 -4.23 -0.01 9.29
C VAL A 292 -4.72 -0.97 10.38
N VAL A 293 -4.37 -2.26 10.31
CA VAL A 293 -4.76 -3.24 11.34
C VAL A 293 -3.57 -3.56 12.25
N ILE A 294 -2.43 -3.94 11.69
CA ILE A 294 -1.27 -4.35 12.48
C ILE A 294 -0.46 -3.13 12.95
N PRO A 295 -0.29 -2.93 14.27
CA PRO A 295 0.48 -1.80 14.78
C PRO A 295 1.96 -1.96 14.44
N VAL A 296 2.68 -0.84 14.28
CA VAL A 296 4.09 -0.79 13.86
C VAL A 296 5.00 -1.76 14.63
N GLY A 297 4.80 -1.90 15.94
CA GLY A 297 5.61 -2.79 16.79
C GLY A 297 5.42 -4.29 16.53
N MET A 298 4.38 -4.68 15.79
CA MET A 298 4.04 -6.07 15.47
C MET A 298 4.24 -6.42 13.99
N LYS A 299 4.54 -5.44 13.12
CA LYS A 299 4.66 -5.64 11.68
C LYS A 299 5.77 -6.60 11.28
N ASP A 300 6.92 -6.54 11.94
CA ASP A 300 8.02 -7.49 11.68
C ASP A 300 7.62 -8.93 12.07
N TYR A 301 6.88 -9.08 13.18
CA TYR A 301 6.37 -10.37 13.63
C TYR A 301 5.31 -10.90 12.65
N TRP A 302 4.33 -10.07 12.26
CA TRP A 302 3.34 -10.41 11.24
C TRP A 302 4.02 -10.86 9.93
N ASN A 303 5.01 -10.12 9.44
CA ASN A 303 5.78 -10.47 8.25
C ASN A 303 6.54 -11.80 8.36
N SER A 304 6.91 -12.20 9.59
CA SER A 304 7.69 -13.42 9.84
C SER A 304 6.87 -14.72 9.91
N ILE A 305 5.56 -14.61 10.13
CA ILE A 305 4.66 -15.78 10.26
C ILE A 305 3.81 -15.98 9.01
N THR A 306 3.33 -17.20 8.79
CA THR A 306 2.41 -17.50 7.68
C THR A 306 0.95 -17.26 8.09
N PRO A 307 0.02 -17.10 7.14
CA PRO A 307 -1.42 -17.05 7.46
C PRO A 307 -1.93 -18.26 8.26
N TYR A 308 -1.29 -19.44 8.11
CA TYR A 308 -1.66 -20.65 8.85
C TYR A 308 -1.25 -20.61 10.33
N ASP A 309 -0.18 -19.88 10.64
CA ASP A 309 0.25 -19.69 12.02
C ASP A 309 -0.75 -18.83 12.80
N GLU A 310 -1.43 -17.88 12.14
CA GLU A 310 -2.42 -16.97 12.76
C GLU A 310 -3.65 -17.70 13.32
N ILE A 311 -3.99 -18.91 12.85
CA ILE A 311 -5.09 -19.68 13.44
C ILE A 311 -4.73 -20.13 14.87
N ALA A 312 -3.48 -20.55 15.05
CA ALA A 312 -3.00 -21.11 16.31
C ALA A 312 -2.45 -20.00 17.23
N ASP A 313 -1.88 -18.95 16.64
CA ASP A 313 -1.33 -17.80 17.34
C ASP A 313 -2.26 -16.60 17.25
N GLN A 314 -3.12 -16.48 18.26
CA GLN A 314 -4.15 -15.44 18.37
C GLN A 314 -3.59 -14.07 18.80
N THR A 315 -2.28 -13.87 18.75
CA THR A 315 -1.64 -12.61 19.19
C THR A 315 -2.13 -11.41 18.37
N LEU A 316 -2.49 -11.61 17.10
CA LEU A 316 -2.90 -10.55 16.19
C LEU A 316 -4.42 -10.36 16.11
N ASP A 317 -5.21 -11.36 16.50
CA ASP A 317 -6.68 -11.33 16.45
C ASP A 317 -7.31 -10.09 17.09
N PRO A 318 -6.85 -9.60 18.27
CA PRO A 318 -7.45 -8.43 18.92
C PRO A 318 -7.45 -7.18 18.03
N PHE A 319 -6.49 -7.04 17.12
CA PHE A 319 -6.42 -5.89 16.20
C PHE A 319 -7.52 -5.92 15.14
N PHE A 320 -8.10 -7.08 14.84
CA PHE A 320 -9.24 -7.19 13.93
C PHE A 320 -10.57 -7.03 14.67
N TYR A 321 -10.66 -7.48 15.91
CA TYR A 321 -11.86 -7.32 16.74
C TYR A 321 -12.09 -5.87 17.18
N ASN A 322 -11.00 -5.12 17.35
CA ASN A 322 -10.97 -3.75 17.83
C ASN A 322 -9.91 -2.95 17.05
N PRO A 323 -10.10 -2.70 15.75
CA PRO A 323 -9.11 -2.00 14.94
C PRO A 323 -8.87 -0.59 15.46
N GLU A 324 -7.59 -0.18 15.49
CA GLU A 324 -7.20 1.15 15.96
C GLU A 324 -7.89 2.24 15.14
N LEU A 325 -8.04 2.02 13.83
CA LEU A 325 -8.71 2.94 12.91
C LEU A 325 -10.14 3.30 13.36
N ALA A 326 -10.87 2.37 14.00
CA ALA A 326 -12.21 2.64 14.51
C ALA A 326 -12.24 3.67 15.64
N LEU A 327 -11.16 3.83 16.40
CA LEU A 327 -11.06 4.83 17.46
C LEU A 327 -11.10 6.27 16.91
N TYR A 328 -10.62 6.46 15.68
CA TYR A 328 -10.60 7.76 14.98
C TYR A 328 -11.88 8.02 14.16
N MET A 329 -12.81 7.06 14.14
CA MET A 329 -14.15 7.19 13.56
C MET A 329 -15.24 7.27 14.65
N ASP A 330 -14.81 7.36 15.91
CA ASP A 330 -15.67 7.48 17.08
C ASP A 330 -15.43 8.85 17.73
N ASP A 331 -16.45 9.72 17.62
CA ASP A 331 -16.40 11.09 18.15
C ASP A 331 -16.31 11.14 19.69
N ASP A 332 -16.71 10.06 20.38
CA ASP A 332 -16.55 9.94 21.84
C ASP A 332 -15.09 9.62 22.24
N LEU A 333 -14.24 9.24 21.27
CA LEU A 333 -12.86 8.84 21.46
C LEU A 333 -11.89 9.81 20.76
N PHE A 334 -11.31 9.40 19.63
CA PHE A 334 -10.29 10.16 18.90
C PHE A 334 -10.82 10.76 17.59
N GLY A 335 -12.12 10.72 17.31
CA GLY A 335 -12.70 11.31 16.09
C GLY A 335 -12.32 12.78 15.86
N GLY A 336 -12.25 13.56 16.93
CA GLY A 336 -11.79 14.96 16.86
C GLY A 336 -10.33 15.16 16.43
N ALA A 337 -9.51 14.10 16.46
CA ALA A 337 -8.11 14.14 16.01
C ALA A 337 -7.98 14.01 14.48
N VAL A 338 -8.98 13.42 13.81
CA VAL A 338 -8.98 13.20 12.35
C VAL A 338 -10.27 13.76 11.74
N PRO A 339 -10.41 15.10 11.63
CA PRO A 339 -11.65 15.72 11.13
C PRO A 339 -12.07 15.27 9.73
N ALA A 340 -11.10 14.82 8.92
CA ALA A 340 -11.34 14.31 7.58
C ALA A 340 -12.24 13.06 7.59
N PHE A 341 -12.22 12.28 8.67
CA PHE A 341 -13.08 11.10 8.87
C PHE A 341 -14.45 11.43 9.46
N SER A 342 -14.83 12.70 9.63
CA SER A 342 -16.11 13.08 10.26
C SER A 342 -17.39 12.47 9.64
N LYS A 343 -17.34 12.05 8.37
CA LYS A 343 -18.43 11.32 7.69
C LYS A 343 -18.41 9.80 7.93
N LEU A 344 -17.29 9.26 8.37
CA LEU A 344 -17.10 7.85 8.70
C LEU A 344 -17.37 7.68 10.19
N ARG A 345 -18.51 7.07 10.52
CA ARG A 345 -18.97 6.92 11.90
C ARG A 345 -19.10 5.46 12.26
N ILE A 346 -18.59 5.06 13.41
CA ILE A 346 -18.86 3.72 13.94
C ILE A 346 -20.33 3.64 14.39
N GLN A 347 -20.99 2.52 14.09
CA GLN A 347 -22.34 2.25 14.57
C GLN A 347 -22.33 1.98 16.08
N ARG A 348 -23.06 2.78 16.86
CA ARG A 348 -23.11 2.69 18.34
C ARG A 348 -24.43 2.13 18.85
N ASN A 349 -25.48 2.11 18.02
CA ASN A 349 -26.84 1.77 18.44
C ASN A 349 -27.64 1.03 17.36
N ALA A 350 -27.00 0.08 16.68
CA ALA A 350 -27.68 -0.73 15.66
C ALA A 350 -28.87 -1.48 16.28
N LEU A 351 -30.04 -1.35 15.64
CA LEU A 351 -31.33 -1.88 16.12
C LEU A 351 -31.71 -1.48 17.56
N GLY A 352 -31.14 -0.38 18.07
CA GLY A 352 -31.43 0.13 19.41
C GLY A 352 -30.81 -0.66 20.57
N ALA A 353 -29.92 -1.62 20.28
CA ALA A 353 -29.41 -2.54 21.31
C ALA A 353 -27.97 -3.02 21.11
N PHE A 354 -27.39 -2.88 19.90
CA PHE A 354 -26.07 -3.42 19.59
C PHE A 354 -25.07 -2.30 19.30
N ASP A 355 -24.02 -2.24 20.10
CA ASP A 355 -22.96 -1.25 19.99
C ASP A 355 -21.69 -1.89 19.41
N PHE A 356 -21.21 -1.38 18.27
CA PHE A 356 -20.04 -1.89 17.55
C PHE A 356 -18.77 -1.06 17.74
N GLY A 357 -18.79 -0.03 18.58
CA GLY A 357 -17.58 0.74 18.87
C GLY A 357 -16.60 0.00 19.79
N ASN A 358 -15.38 0.50 19.86
CA ASN A 358 -14.25 -0.23 20.40
C ASN A 358 -14.48 -0.69 21.85
N GLY A 359 -14.19 -1.97 22.12
CA GLY A 359 -14.36 -2.59 23.44
C GLY A 359 -15.80 -2.92 23.85
N GLN A 360 -16.79 -2.72 22.96
CA GLN A 360 -18.19 -3.04 23.21
C GLN A 360 -18.55 -4.47 22.79
N ASP A 361 -19.72 -4.95 23.21
CA ASP A 361 -20.09 -6.35 23.00
C ASP A 361 -20.59 -6.67 21.59
N GLY A 362 -20.97 -5.68 20.77
CA GLY A 362 -21.58 -5.93 19.46
C GLY A 362 -22.73 -6.94 19.58
N LEU A 363 -22.62 -8.08 18.89
CA LEU A 363 -23.61 -9.16 18.93
C LEU A 363 -23.34 -10.24 20.01
N PHE A 364 -22.29 -10.11 20.82
CA PHE A 364 -21.89 -11.16 21.78
C PHE A 364 -22.99 -11.53 22.78
N GLY A 365 -23.85 -10.58 23.17
CA GLY A 365 -25.00 -10.85 24.03
C GLY A 365 -26.01 -11.87 23.48
N LEU A 366 -25.96 -12.18 22.19
CA LEU A 366 -26.79 -13.20 21.55
C LEU A 366 -26.22 -14.62 21.66
N LYS A 367 -24.97 -14.78 22.10
CA LYS A 367 -24.29 -16.08 22.15
C LYS A 367 -25.08 -17.09 22.99
N GLY A 368 -25.31 -18.28 22.42
CA GLY A 368 -26.05 -19.36 23.08
C GLY A 368 -27.56 -19.13 23.22
N SER A 369 -28.09 -18.00 22.72
CA SER A 369 -29.53 -17.77 22.68
C SER A 369 -30.21 -18.58 21.56
N SER A 370 -31.53 -18.79 21.66
CA SER A 370 -32.30 -19.41 20.59
C SER A 370 -32.36 -18.58 19.30
N ALA A 371 -32.00 -17.28 19.36
CA ALA A 371 -32.04 -16.38 18.21
C ALA A 371 -30.93 -16.69 17.19
N VAL A 372 -29.77 -17.18 17.64
CA VAL A 372 -28.64 -17.51 16.76
C VAL A 372 -28.69 -18.92 16.21
N ALA A 373 -29.61 -19.77 16.70
CA ALA A 373 -29.70 -21.16 16.28
C ALA A 373 -29.89 -21.29 14.77
N GLY A 374 -29.01 -22.07 14.11
CA GLY A 374 -29.04 -22.24 12.65
C GLY A 374 -28.40 -21.10 11.85
N THR A 375 -27.74 -20.15 12.50
CA THR A 375 -27.00 -19.04 11.86
C THR A 375 -25.49 -19.22 11.98
N ALA A 376 -24.70 -18.36 11.33
CA ALA A 376 -23.25 -18.38 11.41
C ALA A 376 -22.76 -18.05 12.82
N LEU A 377 -23.59 -17.38 13.62
CA LEU A 377 -23.30 -17.06 15.02
C LEU A 377 -23.62 -18.23 15.97
N ASP A 378 -24.06 -19.38 15.44
CA ASP A 378 -24.30 -20.60 16.20
C ASP A 378 -22.98 -21.35 16.42
N ASP A 379 -22.60 -21.53 17.69
CA ASP A 379 -21.43 -22.32 18.08
C ASP A 379 -21.50 -23.76 17.56
N ALA A 380 -22.69 -24.32 17.33
CA ALA A 380 -22.85 -25.66 16.76
C ALA A 380 -22.47 -25.73 15.26
N ILE A 381 -22.36 -24.60 14.57
CA ILE A 381 -22.09 -24.53 13.12
C ILE A 381 -20.70 -23.96 12.85
N PHE A 382 -20.36 -22.79 13.41
CA PHE A 382 -19.07 -22.11 13.17
C PHE A 382 -18.20 -21.99 14.44
N GLY A 383 -18.58 -22.68 15.52
CA GLY A 383 -17.85 -22.60 16.78
C GLY A 383 -17.86 -21.18 17.36
N THR A 384 -16.83 -20.84 18.13
CA THR A 384 -16.71 -19.54 18.77
C THR A 384 -16.09 -18.47 17.86
N LEU A 385 -15.87 -18.76 16.58
CA LEU A 385 -15.10 -17.91 15.66
C LEU A 385 -15.66 -16.48 15.56
N LEU A 386 -16.99 -16.34 15.45
CA LEU A 386 -17.65 -15.06 15.21
C LEU A 386 -18.19 -14.40 16.47
N LEU A 387 -18.28 -15.14 17.58
CA LEU A 387 -18.61 -14.61 18.91
C LEU A 387 -17.58 -15.14 19.93
N PRO A 388 -16.30 -14.71 19.81
CA PRO A 388 -15.19 -15.25 20.60
C PRO A 388 -15.22 -14.80 22.07
N GLY A 389 -15.73 -13.60 22.35
CA GLY A 389 -15.78 -13.04 23.69
C GLY A 389 -16.50 -11.69 23.76
N PRO A 390 -16.78 -11.19 24.98
CA PRO A 390 -17.27 -9.82 25.18
C PRO A 390 -16.18 -8.80 24.79
N GLY A 391 -16.59 -7.58 24.47
CA GLY A 391 -15.68 -6.51 24.06
C GLY A 391 -14.99 -6.72 22.70
N MET A 392 -15.53 -7.59 21.84
CA MET A 392 -14.97 -7.94 20.52
C MET A 392 -16.00 -7.67 19.40
N PRO A 393 -16.43 -6.41 19.23
CA PRO A 393 -17.61 -6.08 18.43
C PRO A 393 -17.42 -6.38 16.95
N ARG A 394 -16.19 -6.25 16.42
CA ARG A 394 -15.89 -6.41 14.99
C ARG A 394 -15.53 -7.83 14.58
N SER A 395 -15.70 -8.79 15.50
CA SER A 395 -15.57 -10.23 15.22
C SER A 395 -16.62 -10.77 14.25
N VAL A 396 -17.73 -10.06 14.06
CA VAL A 396 -18.84 -10.50 13.19
C VAL A 396 -18.80 -9.92 11.78
N ASP A 397 -17.97 -8.92 11.49
CA ASP A 397 -17.91 -8.27 10.18
C ASP A 397 -16.48 -8.14 9.62
N LEU A 398 -15.56 -7.50 10.34
CA LEU A 398 -14.19 -7.32 9.86
C LEU A 398 -13.41 -8.64 9.93
N TRP A 399 -13.52 -9.36 11.05
CA TRP A 399 -12.86 -10.65 11.19
C TRP A 399 -13.15 -11.64 10.05
N PRO A 400 -14.42 -11.93 9.68
CA PRO A 400 -14.68 -12.81 8.54
C PRO A 400 -14.15 -12.24 7.22
N ILE A 401 -14.24 -10.92 6.98
CA ILE A 401 -13.72 -10.30 5.75
C ILE A 401 -12.20 -10.55 5.60
N PHE A 402 -11.43 -10.39 6.67
CA PHE A 402 -9.97 -10.45 6.62
C PHE A 402 -9.38 -11.86 6.86
N HIS A 403 -10.00 -12.69 7.71
CA HIS A 403 -9.39 -13.96 8.13
C HIS A 403 -9.99 -15.20 7.44
N THR A 404 -11.30 -15.25 7.17
CA THR A 404 -11.94 -16.52 6.72
C THR A 404 -12.73 -16.42 5.42
N GLY A 405 -12.95 -15.21 4.92
CA GLY A 405 -13.96 -14.93 3.91
C GLY A 405 -15.38 -14.94 4.51
N VAL A 406 -16.33 -14.52 3.71
CA VAL A 406 -17.73 -14.36 4.11
C VAL A 406 -18.55 -15.52 3.55
N PRO A 407 -19.23 -16.32 4.39
CA PRO A 407 -20.08 -17.41 3.93
C PRO A 407 -21.42 -16.87 3.42
N ASN A 408 -22.02 -17.52 2.43
CA ASN A 408 -23.42 -17.26 2.09
C ASN A 408 -24.36 -17.94 3.09
N PHE A 409 -24.41 -17.43 4.31
CA PHE A 409 -25.16 -18.00 5.44
C PHE A 409 -25.67 -16.86 6.34
N PRO A 410 -26.86 -16.95 6.99
CA PRO A 410 -27.31 -15.89 7.90
C PRO A 410 -26.28 -15.62 9.00
N PRO A 411 -25.95 -14.36 9.35
CA PRO A 411 -26.58 -13.13 8.85
C PRO A 411 -25.96 -12.57 7.56
N TYR A 412 -24.93 -13.18 6.97
CA TYR A 412 -24.15 -12.64 5.85
C TYR A 412 -24.84 -12.56 4.48
N GLN A 413 -26.13 -12.90 4.42
CA GLN A 413 -26.97 -12.60 3.26
C GLN A 413 -27.47 -11.15 3.32
N LEU A 414 -27.71 -10.52 2.16
CA LEU A 414 -28.20 -9.14 2.14
C LEU A 414 -29.56 -9.00 2.84
N ALA A 415 -29.80 -7.83 3.43
CA ALA A 415 -31.03 -7.55 4.17
C ALA A 415 -32.33 -7.70 3.35
N THR A 416 -32.24 -7.65 2.02
CA THR A 416 -33.37 -7.91 1.12
C THR A 416 -34.03 -9.26 1.42
N GLY A 417 -35.31 -9.23 1.80
CA GLY A 417 -36.09 -10.43 2.17
C GLY A 417 -36.07 -10.81 3.65
N LYS A 418 -35.25 -10.15 4.48
CA LYS A 418 -35.14 -10.47 5.92
C LYS A 418 -36.27 -9.93 6.80
N ASN A 419 -37.11 -9.03 6.27
CA ASN A 419 -38.22 -8.40 7.00
C ASN A 419 -37.80 -7.76 8.34
N GLY A 420 -36.61 -7.13 8.38
CA GLY A 420 -36.09 -6.46 9.57
C GLY A 420 -35.38 -7.35 10.58
N ASN A 421 -35.27 -8.67 10.34
CA ASN A 421 -34.50 -9.57 11.20
C ASN A 421 -33.14 -9.94 10.56
N PRO A 422 -32.00 -9.39 11.01
CA PRO A 422 -30.68 -9.68 10.40
C PRO A 422 -30.29 -11.17 10.44
N LEU A 423 -30.82 -11.93 11.39
CA LEU A 423 -30.54 -13.36 11.56
C LEU A 423 -31.41 -14.25 10.67
N ALA A 424 -32.41 -13.69 9.98
CA ALA A 424 -33.21 -14.42 9.01
C ALA A 424 -32.46 -14.63 7.70
N ALA A 425 -32.91 -15.61 6.92
CA ALA A 425 -32.45 -15.78 5.55
C ALA A 425 -32.79 -14.54 4.71
N GLY A 426 -31.76 -14.00 4.05
CA GLY A 426 -31.85 -12.85 3.16
C GLY A 426 -31.58 -13.24 1.72
N LYS A 427 -31.30 -12.25 0.89
CA LYS A 427 -30.90 -12.47 -0.50
C LYS A 427 -29.48 -13.08 -0.53
N PRO A 428 -29.29 -14.24 -1.17
CA PRO A 428 -27.96 -14.80 -1.36
C PRO A 428 -27.04 -13.81 -2.10
N PHE A 429 -25.81 -13.63 -1.59
CA PHE A 429 -24.96 -12.51 -2.01
C PHE A 429 -23.50 -12.92 -2.24
N ILE A 430 -22.65 -12.95 -1.22
CA ILE A 430 -21.25 -13.36 -1.37
C ILE A 430 -21.03 -14.74 -0.75
N ASN A 431 -20.18 -15.54 -1.38
CA ASN A 431 -19.60 -16.72 -0.77
C ASN A 431 -18.13 -16.85 -1.17
N ASN A 432 -17.23 -16.22 -0.42
CA ASN A 432 -15.78 -16.41 -0.57
C ASN A 432 -15.19 -17.09 0.68
N PHE A 433 -16.01 -17.84 1.41
CA PHE A 433 -15.61 -18.50 2.65
C PHE A 433 -14.65 -19.67 2.42
N LEU A 434 -13.48 -19.59 3.04
CA LEU A 434 -12.49 -20.66 3.13
C LEU A 434 -12.02 -20.74 4.60
N PRO A 435 -12.46 -21.73 5.39
CA PRO A 435 -12.33 -21.75 6.86
C PRO A 435 -10.93 -22.12 7.39
N ASN A 436 -9.89 -21.98 6.58
CA ASN A 436 -8.50 -22.21 6.99
C ASN A 436 -7.90 -21.00 7.71
N GLY A 437 -8.63 -19.88 7.88
CA GLY A 437 -8.13 -18.71 8.60
C GLY A 437 -6.94 -18.00 7.93
N GLY A 438 -6.55 -16.86 8.51
CA GLY A 438 -5.37 -16.11 8.14
C GLY A 438 -5.54 -15.08 7.02
N ASP A 439 -4.60 -14.15 6.97
CA ASP A 439 -4.50 -13.09 5.97
C ASP A 439 -4.30 -13.63 4.54
N MET A 440 -5.41 -13.71 3.78
CA MET A 440 -5.43 -14.12 2.37
C MET A 440 -6.54 -13.39 1.61
N LEU A 441 -6.28 -13.01 0.36
CA LEU A 441 -7.35 -12.61 -0.56
C LEU A 441 -8.24 -13.82 -0.87
N ARG A 442 -9.53 -13.72 -0.53
CA ARG A 442 -10.51 -14.79 -0.75
C ARG A 442 -11.30 -14.56 -2.02
N LEU A 443 -11.11 -15.41 -3.02
CA LEU A 443 -11.75 -15.29 -4.33
C LEU A 443 -12.68 -16.48 -4.61
N ASN A 444 -13.96 -16.20 -4.84
CA ASN A 444 -14.87 -17.12 -5.51
C ASN A 444 -14.75 -16.97 -7.03
N MET A 445 -14.07 -17.93 -7.65
CA MET A 445 -13.83 -17.96 -9.09
C MET A 445 -15.09 -18.23 -9.93
N ALA A 446 -16.20 -18.66 -9.32
CA ALA A 446 -17.46 -18.88 -10.02
C ALA A 446 -18.14 -17.55 -10.41
N VAL A 447 -17.88 -16.48 -9.67
CA VAL A 447 -18.44 -15.15 -9.93
C VAL A 447 -17.92 -14.62 -11.28
N PRO A 448 -18.78 -14.24 -12.24
CA PRO A 448 -18.37 -13.64 -13.50
C PRO A 448 -17.71 -12.28 -13.30
N ALA A 449 -16.68 -11.99 -14.11
CA ALA A 449 -16.07 -10.66 -14.11
C ALA A 449 -17.06 -9.62 -14.65
N THR A 450 -17.21 -8.49 -13.94
CA THR A 450 -17.97 -7.34 -14.43
C THR A 450 -17.14 -6.65 -15.52
N PRO A 451 -17.66 -6.47 -16.75
CA PRO A 451 -16.89 -5.86 -17.83
C PRO A 451 -16.41 -4.45 -17.43
N ARG A 452 -15.09 -4.19 -17.53
CA ARG A 452 -14.46 -2.92 -17.11
C ARG A 452 -14.92 -1.70 -17.91
N ASN A 453 -15.54 -1.91 -19.06
CA ASN A 453 -16.12 -0.87 -19.90
C ASN A 453 -17.65 -0.77 -19.77
N SER A 454 -18.26 -1.52 -18.84
CA SER A 454 -19.68 -1.43 -18.56
C SER A 454 -19.99 -0.13 -17.80
N PRO A 455 -21.11 0.56 -18.09
CA PRO A 455 -21.58 1.65 -17.24
C PRO A 455 -21.97 1.19 -15.82
N GLU A 456 -22.19 -0.12 -15.61
CA GLU A 456 -22.47 -0.70 -14.29
C GLU A 456 -21.19 -1.02 -13.49
N PHE A 457 -20.00 -0.86 -14.10
CA PHE A 457 -18.73 -1.09 -13.40
C PHE A 457 -18.47 -0.01 -12.35
N SER A 458 -17.98 -0.41 -11.18
CA SER A 458 -17.63 0.49 -10.08
C SER A 458 -16.39 -0.02 -9.37
N SER A 459 -15.48 0.89 -8.99
CA SER A 459 -14.30 0.59 -8.14
C SER A 459 -14.66 0.21 -6.71
N MET A 460 -15.92 0.40 -6.29
CA MET A 460 -16.39 0.12 -4.93
C MET A 460 -16.73 -1.36 -4.68
N GLY A 461 -16.35 -2.25 -5.60
CA GLY A 461 -16.47 -3.70 -5.44
C GLY A 461 -17.81 -4.17 -4.86
N ILE A 462 -17.73 -4.92 -3.77
CA ILE A 462 -18.92 -5.49 -3.12
C ILE A 462 -19.84 -4.45 -2.50
N ILE A 463 -19.32 -3.29 -2.09
CA ILE A 463 -20.15 -2.24 -1.47
C ILE A 463 -21.18 -1.75 -2.50
N ASN A 464 -20.75 -1.49 -3.73
CA ASN A 464 -21.67 -1.09 -4.79
C ASN A 464 -22.68 -2.21 -5.10
N ALA A 465 -22.24 -3.47 -5.11
CA ALA A 465 -23.15 -4.60 -5.30
C ALA A 465 -24.20 -4.70 -4.17
N ALA A 466 -23.81 -4.43 -2.92
CA ALA A 466 -24.72 -4.40 -1.78
C ALA A 466 -25.73 -3.25 -1.88
N VAL A 467 -25.27 -2.04 -2.22
CA VAL A 467 -26.13 -0.88 -2.45
C VAL A 467 -27.18 -1.19 -3.53
N LEU A 468 -26.76 -1.73 -4.68
CA LEU A 468 -27.68 -2.14 -5.74
C LEU A 468 -28.66 -3.22 -5.25
N GLY A 469 -28.18 -4.22 -4.52
CA GLY A 469 -28.99 -5.30 -3.95
C GLY A 469 -30.04 -4.85 -2.92
N LEU A 470 -29.86 -3.67 -2.33
CA LEU A 470 -30.74 -3.09 -1.31
C LEU A 470 -31.64 -1.96 -1.84
N THR A 471 -31.22 -1.26 -2.90
CA THR A 471 -31.86 -0.02 -3.34
C THR A 471 -32.37 -0.04 -4.78
N ASP A 472 -31.73 -0.78 -5.68
CA ASP A 472 -32.15 -0.86 -7.07
C ASP A 472 -33.34 -1.83 -7.21
N PRO A 473 -34.52 -1.40 -7.69
CA PRO A 473 -35.68 -2.27 -7.84
C PRO A 473 -35.42 -3.55 -8.65
N LYS A 474 -34.43 -3.55 -9.55
CA LYS A 474 -33.99 -4.73 -10.32
C LYS A 474 -33.48 -5.84 -9.42
N TYR A 475 -32.82 -5.51 -8.31
CA TYR A 475 -32.15 -6.47 -7.41
C TYR A 475 -32.78 -6.55 -6.01
N ALA A 476 -33.39 -5.45 -5.55
CA ALA A 476 -33.96 -5.31 -4.21
C ALA A 476 -35.40 -5.84 -4.08
N SER A 477 -36.10 -6.10 -5.19
CA SER A 477 -37.50 -6.58 -5.17
C SER A 477 -37.65 -8.08 -4.92
N SER A 478 -36.54 -8.83 -4.87
CA SER A 478 -36.52 -10.29 -4.79
C SER A 478 -35.42 -10.77 -3.85
N SER A 479 -35.72 -11.76 -3.02
CA SER A 479 -34.74 -12.47 -2.17
C SER A 479 -34.03 -13.63 -2.88
N LYS A 480 -34.29 -13.84 -4.18
CA LYS A 480 -33.62 -14.90 -4.95
C LYS A 480 -32.17 -14.51 -5.26
N LEU A 481 -31.33 -15.53 -5.44
CA LEU A 481 -29.97 -15.37 -5.95
C LEU A 481 -30.01 -14.70 -7.33
N GLU A 482 -29.24 -13.63 -7.49
CA GLU A 482 -29.10 -12.89 -8.74
C GLU A 482 -27.64 -12.46 -8.90
N PHE A 483 -27.19 -12.33 -10.16
CA PHE A 483 -25.91 -11.70 -10.43
C PHE A 483 -26.08 -10.18 -10.38
N ILE A 484 -25.47 -9.57 -9.36
CA ILE A 484 -25.39 -8.13 -9.18
C ILE A 484 -24.02 -7.68 -9.70
N PRO A 485 -23.92 -6.60 -10.52
CA PRO A 485 -22.65 -6.08 -10.98
C PRO A 485 -21.69 -5.78 -9.82
N ASN A 486 -20.40 -6.06 -10.04
CA ASN A 486 -19.28 -5.85 -9.10
C ASN A 486 -19.19 -6.83 -7.92
N MET A 487 -19.95 -7.92 -7.93
CA MET A 487 -19.71 -9.06 -7.02
C MET A 487 -18.33 -9.72 -7.23
N ASP A 488 -17.63 -9.41 -8.33
CA ASP A 488 -16.25 -9.82 -8.64
C ASP A 488 -15.18 -8.87 -8.09
N GLY A 489 -15.58 -7.84 -7.34
CA GLY A 489 -14.66 -6.88 -6.71
C GLY A 489 -14.40 -7.18 -5.24
N PHE A 490 -13.45 -6.43 -4.68
CA PHE A 490 -13.01 -6.56 -3.29
C PHE A 490 -14.19 -6.56 -2.29
N PRO A 491 -14.19 -7.47 -1.28
CA PRO A 491 -13.16 -8.44 -0.93
C PRO A 491 -13.33 -9.84 -1.58
N ASN A 492 -14.14 -9.99 -2.63
CA ASN A 492 -14.16 -11.23 -3.42
C ASN A 492 -12.99 -11.27 -4.41
N GLY A 493 -11.79 -11.53 -3.89
CA GLY A 493 -10.53 -11.21 -4.54
C GLY A 493 -10.27 -9.70 -4.52
N ARG A 494 -9.41 -9.22 -5.41
CA ARG A 494 -9.09 -7.80 -5.58
C ARG A 494 -8.77 -7.52 -7.04
N ARG A 495 -9.50 -6.59 -7.65
CA ARG A 495 -9.25 -6.07 -9.01
C ARG A 495 -8.24 -4.91 -8.90
N LEU A 496 -7.53 -4.61 -9.99
CA LEU A 496 -6.62 -3.45 -10.04
C LEU A 496 -7.37 -2.13 -9.82
N GLU A 497 -8.62 -2.09 -10.26
CA GLU A 497 -9.49 -0.90 -10.18
C GLU A 497 -10.18 -0.71 -8.82
N ASP A 498 -10.07 -1.67 -7.88
CA ASP A 498 -10.78 -1.57 -6.61
C ASP A 498 -10.14 -0.51 -5.71
N ASP A 499 -10.95 0.46 -5.26
CA ASP A 499 -10.54 1.51 -4.31
C ASP A 499 -10.57 0.93 -2.88
N VAL A 500 -9.61 0.06 -2.59
CA VAL A 500 -9.57 -0.71 -1.34
C VAL A 500 -9.41 0.20 -0.12
N THR A 501 -8.68 1.32 -0.24
CA THR A 501 -8.58 2.32 0.85
C THR A 501 -9.95 2.87 1.22
N ARG A 502 -10.76 3.28 0.25
CA ARG A 502 -12.12 3.77 0.53
C ARG A 502 -13.04 2.65 1.01
N ILE A 503 -12.99 1.48 0.37
CA ILE A 503 -13.85 0.34 0.73
C ILE A 503 -13.61 -0.05 2.20
N GLU A 504 -12.36 -0.13 2.64
CA GLU A 504 -12.04 -0.52 4.00
C GLU A 504 -12.37 0.56 5.03
N LEU A 505 -12.11 1.84 4.73
CA LEU A 505 -12.55 2.95 5.57
C LEU A 505 -14.08 2.91 5.80
N GLN A 506 -14.84 2.65 4.74
CA GLN A 506 -16.28 2.46 4.87
C GLN A 506 -16.60 1.20 5.68
N ALA A 507 -15.94 0.06 5.41
CA ALA A 507 -16.17 -1.19 6.13
C ALA A 507 -15.94 -1.02 7.64
N VAL A 508 -14.87 -0.33 8.04
CA VAL A 508 -14.62 0.03 9.44
C VAL A 508 -15.73 0.94 9.96
N SER A 509 -16.28 1.87 9.19
CA SER A 509 -17.46 2.64 9.61
C SER A 509 -18.71 1.77 9.83
N GLY A 510 -18.88 0.64 9.13
CA GLY A 510 -19.98 -0.30 9.38
C GLY A 510 -20.89 -0.58 8.18
N VAL A 511 -20.50 -0.23 6.94
CA VAL A 511 -21.31 -0.59 5.75
C VAL A 511 -21.54 -2.11 5.62
N ALA A 512 -20.60 -2.94 6.06
CA ALA A 512 -20.76 -4.39 6.04
C ALA A 512 -21.92 -4.86 6.94
N LEU A 513 -22.04 -4.27 8.13
CA LEU A 513 -23.13 -4.50 9.08
C LEU A 513 -24.46 -3.98 8.53
N ALA A 514 -24.47 -2.78 7.94
CA ALA A 514 -25.64 -2.23 7.27
C ALA A 514 -26.13 -3.14 6.13
N ALA A 515 -25.22 -3.70 5.32
CA ALA A 515 -25.57 -4.58 4.20
C ALA A 515 -26.40 -5.80 4.63
N ILE A 516 -26.16 -6.30 5.85
CA ILE A 516 -26.83 -7.47 6.42
C ILE A 516 -28.05 -7.13 7.29
N GLY A 517 -28.40 -5.85 7.43
CA GLY A 517 -29.59 -5.37 8.13
C GLY A 517 -29.35 -4.87 9.55
N LEU A 518 -28.09 -4.73 9.97
CA LEU A 518 -27.71 -4.03 11.19
C LEU A 518 -27.52 -2.55 10.82
N TRP A 519 -28.64 -1.83 10.76
CA TRP A 519 -28.69 -0.46 10.25
C TRP A 519 -27.95 0.55 11.14
N TYR A 520 -27.58 1.68 10.55
CA TYR A 520 -26.99 2.82 11.27
C TYR A 520 -27.96 3.41 12.30
N ASP A 521 -27.39 4.15 13.25
CA ASP A 521 -28.03 4.60 14.48
C ASP A 521 -29.23 5.52 14.25
N ASP A 522 -29.26 6.25 13.13
CA ASP A 522 -30.33 7.13 12.71
C ASP A 522 -31.50 6.41 11.99
N PHE A 523 -31.42 5.08 11.82
CA PHE A 523 -32.50 4.30 11.21
C PHE A 523 -33.72 4.19 12.13
N SER A 524 -34.83 4.76 11.67
CA SER A 524 -36.12 4.77 12.37
C SER A 524 -37.26 4.11 11.58
N GLY A 525 -36.90 3.32 10.56
CA GLY A 525 -37.84 2.70 9.62
C GLY A 525 -37.86 3.41 8.24
N GLY A 526 -38.40 2.73 7.23
CA GLY A 526 -38.42 3.25 5.85
C GLY A 526 -37.18 2.86 5.05
N SER A 527 -36.51 3.85 4.44
CA SER A 527 -35.30 3.60 3.64
C SER A 527 -34.14 3.19 4.55
N PRO A 528 -33.42 2.09 4.25
CA PRO A 528 -32.22 1.71 5.00
C PRO A 528 -31.03 2.64 4.73
N VAL A 529 -31.04 3.41 3.64
CA VAL A 529 -30.04 4.44 3.34
C VAL A 529 -30.46 5.73 4.01
N THR A 530 -30.16 5.80 5.30
CA THR A 530 -30.32 6.99 6.14
C THR A 530 -29.23 8.02 5.88
N GLN A 531 -29.24 9.16 6.57
CA GLN A 531 -28.25 10.20 6.31
C GLN A 531 -26.85 9.75 6.76
N ASP A 532 -26.73 9.09 7.91
CA ASP A 532 -25.43 8.59 8.38
C ASP A 532 -24.85 7.56 7.38
N LEU A 533 -25.65 6.59 6.91
CA LEU A 533 -25.18 5.64 5.89
C LEU A 533 -24.87 6.33 4.56
N LEU A 534 -25.66 7.33 4.16
CA LEU A 534 -25.40 8.09 2.93
C LEU A 534 -24.08 8.86 3.02
N ASP A 535 -23.75 9.44 4.17
CA ASP A 535 -22.49 10.15 4.39
C ASP A 535 -21.29 9.20 4.26
N VAL A 536 -21.41 7.98 4.78
CA VAL A 536 -20.40 6.92 4.63
C VAL A 536 -20.26 6.48 3.18
N LEU A 537 -21.37 6.16 2.50
CA LEU A 537 -21.35 5.71 1.11
C LEU A 537 -20.79 6.77 0.16
N THR A 538 -21.07 8.05 0.43
CA THR A 538 -20.61 9.20 -0.38
C THR A 538 -19.26 9.78 0.05
N TYR A 539 -18.66 9.27 1.13
CA TYR A 539 -17.30 9.63 1.55
C TYR A 539 -16.30 9.34 0.42
N THR A 540 -15.31 10.20 0.25
CA THR A 540 -14.24 10.07 -0.77
C THR A 540 -12.88 10.27 -0.11
N THR A 541 -11.86 9.55 -0.57
CA THR A 541 -10.45 9.77 -0.18
C THR A 541 -9.81 10.91 -0.98
N GLY A 542 -10.45 11.37 -2.06
CA GLY A 542 -9.91 12.33 -3.02
C GLY A 542 -8.99 11.71 -4.09
N VAL A 543 -8.54 10.47 -3.92
CA VAL A 543 -7.79 9.68 -4.91
C VAL A 543 -8.52 8.35 -5.11
N GLU A 544 -9.26 8.23 -6.20
CA GLU A 544 -10.23 7.13 -6.43
C GLU A 544 -9.88 6.26 -7.65
N SER A 545 -8.75 6.53 -8.29
CA SER A 545 -8.26 5.79 -9.44
C SER A 545 -6.76 5.99 -9.63
N ASN A 546 -6.13 5.00 -10.27
CA ASN A 546 -4.74 5.08 -10.69
C ASN A 546 -4.46 6.25 -11.65
N ASP A 547 -3.24 6.79 -11.62
CA ASP A 547 -2.81 7.88 -12.51
C ASP A 547 -2.74 7.45 -13.99
N VAL A 548 -2.44 6.17 -14.25
CA VAL A 548 -2.43 5.58 -15.57
C VAL A 548 -3.55 4.55 -15.74
N PRO A 549 -4.35 4.63 -16.82
CA PRO A 549 -5.35 3.61 -17.10
C PRO A 549 -4.75 2.21 -17.31
N PHE A 550 -5.37 1.22 -16.70
CA PHE A 550 -5.00 -0.19 -16.88
C PHE A 550 -5.26 -0.71 -18.30
N LYS A 551 -4.49 -1.72 -18.71
CA LYS A 551 -4.62 -2.39 -20.00
C LYS A 551 -5.82 -3.35 -19.98
N LYS A 552 -6.50 -3.46 -21.12
CA LYS A 552 -7.70 -4.33 -21.28
C LYS A 552 -7.41 -5.83 -21.30
N GLY A 553 -6.14 -6.23 -21.36
CA GLY A 553 -5.74 -7.63 -21.41
C GLY A 553 -4.40 -7.84 -20.73
N PHE A 554 -4.07 -9.10 -20.48
CA PHE A 554 -2.88 -9.47 -19.71
C PHE A 554 -1.60 -8.80 -20.25
N PRO A 555 -0.75 -8.20 -19.38
CA PRO A 555 -0.72 -8.35 -17.92
C PRO A 555 -1.64 -7.39 -17.14
N TYR A 556 -2.53 -6.64 -17.81
CA TYR A 556 -3.45 -5.64 -17.24
C TYR A 556 -2.79 -4.40 -16.63
N LEU A 557 -1.59 -4.53 -16.09
CA LEU A 557 -0.79 -3.43 -15.56
C LEU A 557 -0.44 -2.40 -16.64
N ALA A 558 -0.45 -1.12 -16.25
CA ALA A 558 0.05 -0.04 -17.07
C ALA A 558 1.57 -0.20 -17.34
N SER A 559 2.03 0.34 -18.46
CA SER A 559 3.46 0.31 -18.80
C SER A 559 4.24 1.20 -17.82
N PRO A 560 5.47 0.82 -17.42
CA PRO A 560 6.25 1.64 -16.50
C PRO A 560 6.58 3.00 -17.10
N HIS A 561 6.49 4.03 -16.27
CA HIS A 561 6.90 5.38 -16.59
C HIS A 561 8.37 5.41 -17.03
N ALA A 562 8.66 6.23 -18.05
CA ALA A 562 10.01 6.40 -18.56
C ALA A 562 10.78 7.48 -17.79
N GLY A 563 12.08 7.32 -17.60
CA GLY A 563 12.92 8.32 -16.94
C GLY A 563 13.01 9.68 -17.65
N ASP A 564 12.67 9.74 -18.94
CA ASP A 564 12.57 10.98 -19.72
C ASP A 564 11.12 11.42 -20.01
N SER A 565 10.14 10.77 -19.39
CA SER A 565 8.74 11.21 -19.42
C SER A 565 8.50 12.40 -18.48
N SER A 566 7.28 12.94 -18.46
CA SER A 566 6.87 13.95 -17.46
C SER A 566 7.05 13.48 -16.01
N CYS A 567 6.98 12.17 -15.78
CA CYS A 567 7.22 11.57 -14.47
C CYS A 567 8.71 11.51 -14.08
N GLY A 568 9.62 11.70 -15.04
CA GLY A 568 11.05 11.86 -14.80
C GLY A 568 11.45 13.20 -14.18
N GLY A 569 10.49 14.12 -14.05
CA GLY A 569 10.68 15.47 -13.54
C GLY A 569 10.46 16.54 -14.62
N THR A 570 10.29 17.79 -14.19
CA THR A 570 10.12 18.90 -15.11
C THR A 570 11.44 19.28 -15.76
N VAL A 571 11.45 19.43 -17.08
CA VAL A 571 12.55 20.10 -17.78
C VAL A 571 12.63 21.53 -17.24
N SER A 572 13.75 21.86 -16.59
CA SER A 572 14.01 23.24 -16.18
C SER A 572 14.13 24.09 -17.45
N SER A 573 13.07 24.84 -17.78
CA SER A 573 12.95 25.63 -19.00
C SER A 573 13.72 26.95 -18.93
N LYS A 574 14.99 26.89 -18.50
CA LYS A 574 15.97 27.96 -18.78
C LYS A 574 16.90 27.56 -19.96
N PRO A 575 16.40 27.23 -21.18
CA PRO A 575 17.26 27.09 -22.36
C PRO A 575 17.59 28.50 -22.89
N GLY A 576 18.49 29.20 -22.20
CA GLY A 576 18.75 30.61 -22.51
C GLY A 576 19.74 31.33 -21.60
N GLN A 577 20.44 30.65 -20.70
CA GLN A 577 21.75 31.11 -20.26
C GLN A 577 22.76 30.04 -20.66
N GLN A 578 23.20 30.05 -21.93
CA GLN A 578 24.62 29.84 -22.12
C GLN A 578 25.27 31.09 -21.52
N ASP A 579 25.83 30.92 -20.34
CA ASP A 579 26.67 31.87 -19.63
C ASP A 579 26.13 33.29 -19.49
N ALA A 580 25.58 33.55 -18.31
CA ALA A 580 25.57 34.87 -17.74
C ALA A 580 25.64 34.71 -16.21
N PHE A 581 26.76 34.86 -15.50
CA PHE A 581 27.85 35.84 -15.58
C PHE A 581 27.44 37.29 -15.96
N PHE A 582 26.46 37.58 -16.84
CA PHE A 582 25.92 38.91 -17.15
C PHE A 582 24.55 38.89 -17.87
N GLY A 583 23.50 39.51 -17.30
CA GLY A 583 22.43 40.17 -18.09
C GLY A 583 21.01 39.61 -17.96
N GLY A 584 20.09 40.45 -17.47
CA GLY A 584 18.70 40.12 -17.15
C GLY A 584 17.67 40.36 -18.26
N LEU A 585 16.38 40.22 -17.91
CA LEU A 585 15.32 41.24 -18.02
C LEU A 585 13.91 40.62 -17.88
N SER A 586 13.18 41.06 -16.85
CA SER A 586 11.80 41.59 -16.86
C SER A 586 10.60 40.84 -17.50
N GLY A 587 9.54 40.66 -16.66
CA GLY A 587 8.10 40.79 -17.02
C GLY A 587 7.29 39.48 -17.05
N ILE A 588 6.56 39.02 -16.02
CA ILE A 588 5.34 39.53 -15.31
C ILE A 588 4.09 39.51 -16.22
N ASN A 589 3.04 38.73 -15.92
CA ASN A 589 1.88 38.98 -15.01
C ASN A 589 1.15 37.64 -14.77
N GLN A 590 0.47 37.29 -13.67
CA GLN A 590 -0.11 37.92 -12.46
C GLN A 590 -0.58 36.71 -11.60
N ASP A 591 -0.68 36.65 -10.27
CA ASP A 591 -0.65 37.62 -9.17
C ASP A 591 -0.64 36.82 -7.84
N ILE A 592 -0.30 37.49 -6.72
CA ILE A 592 -0.46 37.06 -5.29
C ILE A 592 0.63 36.12 -4.74
N SER A 593 1.83 36.61 -4.40
CA SER A 593 2.25 37.37 -3.20
C SER A 593 2.56 36.56 -1.93
N THR A 594 3.72 35.90 -1.93
CA THR A 594 4.74 35.98 -0.85
C THR A 594 6.00 35.27 -1.37
N PRO A 595 7.12 35.97 -1.64
CA PRO A 595 8.34 35.33 -2.13
C PRO A 595 8.91 34.42 -1.03
N LYS A 596 8.98 33.10 -1.28
CA LYS A 596 9.86 32.23 -0.51
C LYS A 596 11.29 32.61 -0.89
N SER A 597 11.94 33.47 -0.11
CA SER A 597 13.38 33.70 -0.22
C SER A 597 14.08 32.35 -0.02
N SER A 598 14.61 31.77 -1.08
CA SER A 598 15.45 30.57 -0.99
C SER A 598 16.90 31.03 -0.85
N VAL A 599 17.64 30.41 0.06
CA VAL A 599 19.08 30.66 0.22
C VAL A 599 19.78 29.37 -0.13
N TYR A 600 20.56 29.37 -1.21
CA TYR A 600 21.54 28.33 -1.45
C TYR A 600 22.87 28.80 -0.89
N SER A 601 23.46 28.04 0.02
CA SER A 601 24.79 28.33 0.56
C SER A 601 25.74 27.13 0.52
N THR A 602 27.02 27.42 0.36
CA THR A 602 28.12 26.45 0.33
C THR A 602 29.35 27.01 1.02
N ASN A 603 30.33 26.16 1.34
CA ASN A 603 31.63 26.63 1.83
C ASN A 603 32.82 25.85 1.24
N TYR A 604 33.92 26.55 0.96
CA TYR A 604 35.12 26.01 0.33
C TYR A 604 36.35 26.86 0.70
N PRO A 605 37.51 26.24 0.97
CA PRO A 605 37.71 24.79 1.09
C PRO A 605 36.96 24.22 2.30
N ASN A 606 36.51 22.96 2.18
CA ASN A 606 35.93 22.20 3.29
C ASN A 606 36.28 20.71 3.11
N PRO A 607 37.19 20.13 3.92
CA PRO A 607 37.81 20.71 5.10
C PRO A 607 38.76 21.91 4.83
N PHE A 608 38.93 22.81 5.79
CA PHE A 608 39.84 23.97 5.72
C PHE A 608 40.97 23.94 6.75
N LYS A 609 42.10 24.60 6.44
CA LYS A 609 43.26 24.72 7.35
C LYS A 609 43.23 26.01 8.17
N THR A 610 43.23 27.18 7.51
CA THR A 610 43.24 28.49 8.19
C THR A 610 41.92 29.22 8.04
N ALA A 611 41.33 29.22 6.85
CA ALA A 611 40.04 29.85 6.58
C ALA A 611 39.19 29.05 5.57
N THR A 612 37.87 29.21 5.65
CA THR A 612 36.90 28.78 4.64
C THR A 612 36.04 29.96 4.24
N THR A 613 35.60 29.98 3.00
CA THR A 613 34.67 31.01 2.51
C THR A 613 33.28 30.41 2.43
N ILE A 614 32.28 31.15 2.92
CA ILE A 614 30.86 30.83 2.85
C ILE A 614 30.24 31.68 1.75
N TRP A 615 29.66 31.05 0.74
CA TRP A 615 28.85 31.73 -0.28
C TRP A 615 27.38 31.49 -0.01
N TYR A 616 26.56 32.53 -0.18
CA TYR A 616 25.10 32.40 -0.18
C TYR A 616 24.46 33.38 -1.17
N SER A 617 23.23 33.07 -1.57
CA SER A 617 22.43 33.90 -2.48
C SER A 617 21.12 34.31 -1.82
N LEU A 618 20.67 35.52 -2.12
CA LEU A 618 19.38 36.07 -1.70
C LEU A 618 18.52 36.36 -2.94
N ASP A 619 17.36 35.72 -3.03
CA ASP A 619 16.40 35.95 -4.13
C ASP A 619 15.67 37.31 -4.02
N ALA A 620 15.66 37.90 -2.82
CA ALA A 620 15.02 39.17 -2.51
C ALA A 620 15.76 39.86 -1.36
N ALA A 621 15.59 41.17 -1.21
CA ALA A 621 16.15 41.88 -0.07
C ALA A 621 15.58 41.32 1.24
N ALA A 622 16.45 40.99 2.19
CA ALA A 622 16.10 40.33 3.44
C ALA A 622 17.03 40.76 4.58
N GLU A 623 16.58 40.63 5.82
CA GLU A 623 17.46 40.74 6.99
C GLU A 623 18.23 39.43 7.15
N VAL A 624 19.56 39.46 7.04
CA VAL A 624 20.43 38.28 7.05
C VAL A 624 21.29 38.27 8.30
N ASN A 625 21.33 37.10 8.96
CA ASN A 625 22.31 36.80 10.00
C ASN A 625 23.11 35.54 9.62
N VAL A 626 24.45 35.63 9.62
CA VAL A 626 25.33 34.48 9.40
C VAL A 626 26.26 34.31 10.59
N SER A 627 25.95 33.32 11.44
CA SER A 627 26.65 33.08 12.70
C SER A 627 27.36 31.73 12.71
N VAL A 628 28.57 31.66 13.28
CA VAL A 628 29.38 30.44 13.37
C VAL A 628 29.45 29.94 14.82
N PHE A 629 29.23 28.65 15.02
CA PHE A 629 29.15 27.97 16.32
C PHE A 629 30.13 26.79 16.42
N ASP A 630 30.56 26.47 17.65
CA ASP A 630 31.22 25.19 17.94
C ASP A 630 30.21 24.04 18.14
N GLN A 631 30.71 22.81 18.26
CA GLN A 631 29.90 21.60 18.46
C GLN A 631 29.03 21.59 19.74
N ARG A 632 29.24 22.53 20.68
CA ARG A 632 28.42 22.69 21.89
C ARG A 632 27.37 23.79 21.74
N GLY A 633 27.24 24.38 20.55
CA GLY A 633 26.31 25.47 20.25
C GLY A 633 26.78 26.83 20.76
N ARG A 634 28.05 26.99 21.18
CA ARG A 634 28.59 28.29 21.59
C ARG A 634 28.92 29.12 20.34
N LEU A 635 28.37 30.33 20.28
CA LEU A 635 28.67 31.31 19.23
C LEU A 635 30.15 31.68 19.27
N LEU A 636 30.82 31.52 18.14
CA LEU A 636 32.24 31.86 17.95
C LEU A 636 32.41 33.18 17.20
N ASN A 637 31.59 33.42 16.18
CA ASN A 637 31.68 34.63 15.36
C ASN A 637 30.33 34.93 14.69
N ASN A 638 30.02 36.21 14.49
CA ASN A 638 28.90 36.65 13.67
C ASN A 638 29.47 37.38 12.44
N LEU A 639 29.34 36.76 11.27
CA LEU A 639 29.98 37.21 10.04
C LEU A 639 29.21 38.32 9.35
N THR A 640 27.88 38.35 9.51
CA THR A 640 27.03 39.44 9.04
C THR A 640 25.73 39.47 9.83
N ASP A 641 25.19 40.66 10.01
CA ASP A 641 23.91 40.90 10.70
C ASP A 641 23.30 42.19 10.17
N GLY A 642 22.30 42.09 9.30
CA GLY A 642 21.60 43.25 8.76
C GLY A 642 20.91 43.02 7.42
N VAL A 643 20.25 44.07 6.93
CA VAL A 643 19.51 44.04 5.67
C VAL A 643 20.47 44.02 4.49
N GLN A 644 20.26 43.06 3.59
CA GLN A 644 20.99 42.89 2.35
C GLN A 644 20.02 42.81 1.17
N ASP A 645 20.39 43.43 0.04
CA ASP A 645 19.61 43.38 -1.19
C ASP A 645 19.65 41.97 -1.84
N ALA A 646 18.81 41.74 -2.85
CA ALA A 646 18.91 40.52 -3.64
C ALA A 646 20.30 40.43 -4.32
N GLY A 647 20.98 39.29 -4.20
CA GLY A 647 22.33 39.13 -4.73
C GLY A 647 23.10 37.95 -4.16
N GLU A 648 24.33 37.78 -4.62
CA GLU A 648 25.26 36.79 -4.12
C GLU A 648 26.26 37.44 -3.14
N TYR A 649 26.55 36.73 -2.06
CA TYR A 649 27.36 37.21 -0.96
C TYR A 649 28.46 36.20 -0.61
N GLU A 650 29.63 36.72 -0.29
CA GLU A 650 30.81 35.96 0.11
C GLU A 650 31.26 36.40 1.51
N LEU A 651 31.29 35.47 2.46
CA LEU A 651 31.76 35.71 3.82
C LEU A 651 32.92 34.79 4.15
N ARG A 652 34.07 35.38 4.46
CA ARG A 652 35.27 34.63 4.84
C ARG A 652 35.28 34.38 6.35
N PHE A 653 35.40 33.10 6.74
CA PHE A 653 35.58 32.69 8.13
C PHE A 653 37.04 32.30 8.40
N GLU A 654 37.71 33.09 9.22
CA GLU A 654 39.05 32.80 9.73
C GLU A 654 38.96 31.93 10.97
N GLY A 655 39.53 30.73 10.91
CA GLY A 655 39.56 29.79 12.03
C GLY A 655 40.96 29.52 12.55
N THR A 656 41.96 30.35 12.27
CA THR A 656 43.39 30.09 12.57
C THR A 656 43.63 29.65 14.02
N ASP A 657 42.94 30.26 15.00
CA ASP A 657 43.11 29.99 16.43
C ASP A 657 42.16 28.90 16.98
N LEU A 658 41.40 28.24 16.11
CA LEU A 658 40.49 27.18 16.50
C LEU A 658 41.21 25.81 16.50
N PRO A 659 40.87 24.87 17.40
CA PRO A 659 41.38 23.51 17.29
C PRO A 659 40.78 22.80 16.06
N PRO A 660 41.46 21.78 15.50
CA PRO A 660 40.85 20.88 14.52
C PRO A 660 39.56 20.28 15.05
N GLY A 661 38.51 20.23 14.23
CA GLY A 661 37.20 19.82 14.70
C GLY A 661 36.02 20.30 13.85
N LEU A 662 34.83 20.06 14.38
CA LEU A 662 33.56 20.35 13.73
C LEU A 662 32.96 21.67 14.22
N TYR A 663 32.56 22.50 13.26
CA TYR A 663 31.91 23.80 13.47
C TYR A 663 30.69 23.92 12.54
N PHE A 664 29.81 24.86 12.84
CA PHE A 664 28.58 25.08 12.08
C PHE A 664 28.40 26.55 11.77
N ALA A 665 28.12 26.91 10.52
CA ALA A 665 27.61 28.23 10.17
C ALA A 665 26.09 28.14 9.99
N ARG A 666 25.35 29.00 10.66
CA ARG A 666 23.90 29.14 10.54
C ARG A 666 23.60 30.39 9.74
N ILE A 667 22.73 30.25 8.74
CA ILE A 667 22.20 31.37 7.97
C ILE A 667 20.71 31.50 8.30
N SER A 668 20.34 32.66 8.83
CA SER A 668 18.96 33.02 9.14
C SER A 668 18.53 34.22 8.31
N LEU A 669 17.29 34.16 7.82
CA LEU A 669 16.60 35.28 7.18
C LEU A 669 15.46 35.77 8.06
N ASP A 670 15.08 37.03 7.93
CA ASP A 670 13.83 37.67 8.37
C ASP A 670 13.22 37.11 9.68
N GLN A 671 13.36 37.84 10.78
CA GLN A 671 12.84 37.44 12.10
C GLN A 671 13.37 36.07 12.60
N GLY A 672 14.60 35.71 12.20
CA GLY A 672 15.31 34.54 12.75
C GLY A 672 14.90 33.20 12.13
N ARG A 673 14.21 33.20 11.00
CA ARG A 673 13.91 31.97 10.25
C ARG A 673 15.21 31.33 9.76
N GLU A 674 15.57 30.21 10.37
CA GLU A 674 16.75 29.43 9.99
C GLU A 674 16.52 28.79 8.62
N VAL A 675 17.37 29.15 7.65
CA VAL A 675 17.22 28.69 6.26
C VAL A 675 18.19 27.57 5.95
N GLN A 676 19.42 27.63 6.47
CA GLN A 676 20.42 26.60 6.23
C GLN A 676 21.50 26.56 7.33
N ILE A 677 21.98 25.35 7.65
CA ILE A 677 23.18 25.11 8.46
C ILE A 677 24.25 24.49 7.57
N LEU A 678 25.44 25.10 7.55
CA LEU A 678 26.63 24.60 6.88
C LEU A 678 27.58 23.93 7.87
N LYS A 679 28.03 22.74 7.52
CA LYS A 679 29.04 21.99 8.27
C LYS A 679 30.44 22.49 7.88
N LEU A 680 31.20 23.05 8.82
CA LEU A 680 32.59 23.47 8.58
C LEU A 680 33.56 22.50 9.28
N ILE A 681 34.46 21.87 8.52
CA ILE A 681 35.44 20.91 9.04
C ILE A 681 36.83 21.55 9.04
N LYS A 682 37.42 21.77 10.22
CA LYS A 682 38.79 22.29 10.34
C LYS A 682 39.79 21.16 10.55
N GLN A 683 40.86 21.16 9.75
CA GLN A 683 41.99 20.21 9.83
C GLN A 683 43.13 20.70 10.72
#